data_AF-A0A357ZWI5-F1
#
_entry.id   AF-A0A357ZWI5-F1
#
_cell.length_a   1.000
_cell.length_b   1.000
_cell.length_c   1.000
_cell.angle_alpha   90.00
_cell.angle_beta   90.00
_cell.angle_gamma   90.00
#
_symmetry.space_group_name_H-M   'P 1'
#
loop_
_entity.id
_entity.type
_entity.pdbx_description
1 polymer ?
#
loop_
_entity_poly.entity_id
_entity_poly.type
_entity_poly.pdbx_seq_one_letter_code
_entity_poly.pdbx_strand_id
1 'polypeptide(L)'
;MSKTIEELLAPKPEARPRIYAYSIDDQAHAGLLKVGQTSRDVKQRVAEQLKTAAIKNYTIELDEPAERNDGTTFTDHEVRAALVKKGFRNPELEWVSCKLEDLKTVLTELRTGRKLAGAHHETFPMRAEQRAAVEKTHAYFHSIWQGNMHDVPRFLWNAKMRFGKTFTAYQLARKLGAKRVLVVTFKPAVEDAWQTDLESHADFDGWQYQSRSSGSDPTAVSASKPLVYFGSFQDLLGRDDVGNIKSKNEWLHKVKWDLVVFDEYHFGAWRETAKELFEGEDDSVAKKEAKLEYASGLESVNSDLSELSESETDFLPITTKAYLYLSGTPFKALATGEFIEEQIFNWTYTDEQRAKEDFTAKNPGKWNPYGALPQMRLLTYQMPDELVAIANAGEFDEFDLNAFFDATGMGLMAQFKHKSDVQKWLDIIRGDHASKSVESLKTGTRQPFPYSDVRLLPYLQHAFWFLPNVAACRAMANLLAEQHNVFWRDYAVIVAAGADAGIGLEALPPVRRAIGSGFDTKTITLSCGKLTTGVTVAQWASILMLRNLKSPETYFQAAFRVQSPWSIKNPNGDNPHEEEILKPVCFVFDFAPTRALRQLSEYATGLSPNEQNQENAVRDLVSFLPVLAYDGANMTQIDAGGILDIAIAGTSATLLARKWESALLVNVDNDTLRRILDNPEAMAAVERIEGWRALGDNIIETI
;
A
#
# COMPACT_ATOMS: atom_id res chain seq x y z
N MET A 1 5.85 23.59 -11.39
CA MET A 1 6.88 24.15 -10.50
C MET A 1 7.37 23.02 -9.60
N SER A 2 8.68 22.92 -9.38
CA SER A 2 9.24 21.97 -8.40
C SER A 2 8.74 22.34 -6.99
N LYS A 3 8.41 21.32 -6.19
CA LYS A 3 7.97 21.52 -4.79
C LYS A 3 9.21 21.74 -3.94
N THR A 4 9.10 22.54 -2.88
CA THR A 4 10.23 22.75 -1.96
C THR A 4 10.53 21.46 -1.18
N ILE A 5 11.76 21.29 -0.69
CA ILE A 5 12.10 20.11 0.14
C ILE A 5 11.23 20.06 1.40
N GLU A 6 10.88 21.22 1.95
CA GLU A 6 9.98 21.37 3.10
C GLU A 6 8.57 20.86 2.79
N GLU A 7 8.05 21.12 1.59
CA GLU A 7 6.76 20.58 1.13
C GLU A 7 6.81 19.07 0.84
N LEU A 8 7.95 18.60 0.32
CA LEU A 8 8.14 17.19 0.00
C LEU A 8 8.31 16.32 1.25
N LEU A 9 8.98 16.85 2.28
CA LEU A 9 9.27 16.22 3.57
C LEU A 9 8.43 16.85 4.69
N ALA A 10 7.13 17.05 4.42
CA ALA A 10 6.20 17.67 5.35
C ALA A 10 6.15 16.89 6.70
N PRO A 11 6.15 17.59 7.85
CA PRO A 11 6.12 16.93 9.16
C PRO A 11 4.84 16.09 9.31
N LYS A 12 4.97 14.95 9.98
CA LYS A 12 3.82 14.11 10.30
C LYS A 12 2.95 14.80 11.36
N PRO A 13 1.63 14.92 11.16
CA PRO A 13 0.74 15.48 12.17
C PRO A 13 0.80 14.72 13.50
N GLU A 14 0.83 15.46 14.61
CA GLU A 14 0.81 14.92 15.96
C GLU A 14 -0.61 15.01 16.53
N ALA A 15 -1.41 13.98 16.31
CA ALA A 15 -2.77 13.89 16.83
C ALA A 15 -3.05 12.48 17.33
N ARG A 16 -3.71 12.38 18.48
CA ARG A 16 -4.03 11.11 19.13
C ARG A 16 -5.42 11.19 19.75
N PRO A 17 -6.37 10.32 19.36
CA PRO A 17 -7.74 10.43 19.81
C PRO A 17 -7.86 9.99 21.27
N ARG A 18 -8.64 10.72 22.05
CA ARG A 18 -8.82 10.52 23.49
C ARG A 18 -10.28 10.55 23.85
N ILE A 19 -10.71 9.65 24.74
CA ILE A 19 -11.97 9.74 25.47
C ILE A 19 -11.68 10.38 26.81
N TYR A 20 -12.43 11.42 27.14
CA TYR A 20 -12.40 12.02 28.46
C TYR A 20 -13.76 11.94 29.11
N ALA A 21 -13.74 12.00 30.44
CA ALA A 21 -14.95 12.24 31.21
C ALA A 21 -14.67 13.23 32.32
N TYR A 22 -15.63 14.11 32.58
CA TYR A 22 -15.58 15.01 33.72
C TYR A 22 -16.92 15.07 34.46
N SER A 23 -16.82 15.39 35.74
CA SER A 23 -17.92 15.66 36.65
C SER A 23 -17.98 17.17 36.93
N ILE A 24 -19.17 17.68 37.25
CA ILE A 24 -19.37 19.04 37.76
C ILE A 24 -19.98 18.91 39.16
N ASP A 25 -19.41 19.62 40.13
CA ASP A 25 -19.87 19.62 41.52
C ASP A 25 -21.06 20.58 41.69
N ASP A 26 -22.20 20.20 41.10
CA ASP A 26 -23.49 20.87 41.28
C ASP A 26 -24.63 19.87 41.43
N GLN A 27 -25.81 20.37 41.81
CA GLN A 27 -26.98 19.53 42.06
C GLN A 27 -27.56 18.92 40.77
N ALA A 28 -27.40 19.56 39.62
CA ALA A 28 -27.99 19.12 38.36
C ALA A 28 -27.21 17.95 37.75
N HIS A 29 -25.89 17.89 37.97
CA HIS A 29 -24.98 16.90 37.42
C HIS A 29 -24.54 15.84 38.44
N ALA A 30 -25.13 15.84 39.64
CA ALA A 30 -24.80 14.90 40.70
C ALA A 30 -24.95 13.43 40.23
N GLY A 31 -23.84 12.67 40.25
CA GLY A 31 -23.80 11.28 39.82
C GLY A 31 -23.83 11.08 38.29
N LEU A 32 -23.58 12.13 37.51
CA LEU A 32 -23.43 12.08 36.06
C LEU A 32 -21.97 12.30 35.67
N LEU A 33 -21.54 11.63 34.61
CA LEU A 33 -20.29 11.89 33.91
C LEU A 33 -20.59 12.36 32.50
N LYS A 34 -20.03 13.50 32.09
CA LYS A 34 -20.04 13.89 30.68
C LYS A 34 -18.92 13.12 29.98
N VAL A 35 -19.27 12.26 29.05
CA VAL A 35 -18.32 11.46 28.26
C VAL A 35 -18.17 12.11 26.90
N GLY A 36 -16.96 12.55 26.56
CA GLY A 36 -16.65 13.19 25.28
C GLY A 36 -15.33 12.71 24.69
N GLN A 37 -15.00 13.20 23.50
CA GLN A 37 -13.74 12.89 22.82
C GLN A 37 -12.99 14.12 22.32
N THR A 38 -11.68 14.00 22.15
CA THR A 38 -10.83 15.01 21.49
C THR A 38 -9.53 14.38 21.00
N SER A 39 -8.92 14.93 19.95
CA SER A 39 -7.54 14.64 19.55
C SER A 39 -6.51 15.62 20.13
N ARG A 40 -6.97 16.66 20.83
CA ARG A 40 -6.18 17.73 21.44
C ARG A 40 -5.95 17.48 22.94
N ASP A 41 -5.29 18.41 23.62
CA ASP A 41 -5.15 18.37 25.08
C ASP A 41 -6.54 18.41 25.76
N VAL A 42 -6.81 17.42 26.60
CA VAL A 42 -8.12 17.25 27.26
C VAL A 42 -8.43 18.40 28.20
N LYS A 43 -7.44 18.91 28.95
CA LYS A 43 -7.65 20.03 29.88
C LYS A 43 -8.05 21.29 29.11
N GLN A 44 -7.38 21.54 28.00
CA GLN A 44 -7.72 22.66 27.11
C GLN A 44 -9.14 22.50 26.53
N ARG A 45 -9.50 21.32 26.01
CA ARG A 45 -10.84 21.06 25.47
C ARG A 45 -11.94 21.24 26.51
N VAL A 46 -11.76 20.68 27.71
CA VAL A 46 -12.74 20.80 28.80
C VAL A 46 -12.86 22.26 29.26
N ALA A 47 -11.74 22.98 29.35
CA ALA A 47 -11.76 24.41 29.67
C ALA A 47 -12.49 25.23 28.61
N GLU A 48 -12.31 24.96 27.31
CA GLU A 48 -13.04 25.62 26.22
C GLU A 48 -14.56 25.46 26.34
N GLN A 49 -15.02 24.26 26.72
CA GLN A 49 -16.45 23.98 26.91
C GLN A 49 -17.04 24.72 28.12
N LEU A 50 -16.33 24.69 29.25
CA LEU A 50 -16.85 25.19 30.52
C LEU A 50 -16.64 26.69 30.72
N LYS A 51 -15.69 27.30 29.99
CA LYS A 51 -15.40 28.74 30.05
C LYS A 51 -16.61 29.59 29.70
N THR A 52 -17.40 29.18 28.70
CA THR A 52 -18.59 29.91 28.26
C THR A 52 -19.66 30.01 29.34
N ALA A 53 -19.77 28.98 30.20
CA ALA A 53 -20.70 28.94 31.33
C ALA A 53 -20.09 29.44 32.66
N ALA A 54 -18.83 29.89 32.65
CA ALA A 54 -18.05 30.28 33.83
C ALA A 54 -17.99 29.19 34.93
N ILE A 55 -18.12 27.92 34.55
CA ILE A 55 -18.08 26.77 35.47
C ILE A 55 -16.62 26.48 35.86
N LYS A 56 -16.33 26.49 37.16
CA LYS A 56 -14.98 26.27 37.71
C LYS A 56 -14.87 25.05 38.63
N ASN A 57 -16.00 24.53 39.06
CA ASN A 57 -16.17 23.42 39.99
C ASN A 57 -16.33 22.09 39.23
N TYR A 58 -15.34 21.73 38.40
CA TYR A 58 -15.34 20.48 37.65
C TYR A 58 -14.09 19.66 37.94
N THR A 59 -14.20 18.34 37.78
CA THR A 59 -13.08 17.40 37.92
C THR A 59 -13.01 16.53 36.67
N ILE A 60 -11.86 16.46 36.02
CA ILE A 60 -11.61 15.51 34.93
C ILE A 60 -11.35 14.15 35.59
N GLU A 61 -12.31 13.25 35.46
CA GLU A 61 -12.34 11.92 36.08
C GLU A 61 -11.62 10.88 35.21
N LEU A 62 -11.58 11.12 33.89
CA LEU A 62 -11.00 10.21 32.91
C LEU A 62 -10.31 11.01 31.80
N ASP A 63 -9.14 10.55 31.41
CA ASP A 63 -8.44 10.97 30.20
C ASP A 63 -7.66 9.76 29.63
N GLU A 64 -8.23 9.10 28.63
CA GLU A 64 -7.79 7.78 28.15
C GLU A 64 -7.69 7.75 26.61
N PRO A 65 -6.70 7.07 26.02
CA PRO A 65 -6.62 6.88 24.57
C PRO A 65 -7.85 6.15 23.99
N ALA A 66 -8.35 6.63 22.86
CA ALA A 66 -9.53 6.10 22.17
C ALA A 66 -9.16 5.11 21.05
N GLU A 67 -8.32 4.12 21.40
CA GLU A 67 -7.62 3.23 20.46
C GLU A 67 -7.94 1.77 20.73
N ARG A 68 -8.13 0.97 19.69
CA ARG A 68 -8.25 -0.49 19.77
C ARG A 68 -6.90 -1.18 19.59
N ASN A 69 -6.84 -2.45 19.98
CA ASN A 69 -5.63 -3.28 19.83
C ASN A 69 -5.23 -3.54 18.36
N ASP A 70 -6.15 -3.36 17.41
CA ASP A 70 -5.88 -3.51 15.97
C ASP A 70 -5.50 -2.18 15.28
N GLY A 71 -5.42 -1.09 16.05
CA GLY A 71 -5.07 0.24 15.57
C GLY A 71 -6.20 1.04 14.94
N THR A 72 -7.44 0.52 14.96
CA THR A 72 -8.63 1.34 14.76
C THR A 72 -8.93 2.16 16.02
N THR A 73 -9.80 3.16 15.89
CA THR A 73 -10.18 4.05 16.99
C THR A 73 -11.66 3.83 17.34
N PHE A 74 -12.10 4.40 18.45
CA PHE A 74 -13.51 4.38 18.84
C PHE A 74 -13.97 5.72 19.38
N THR A 75 -15.27 5.94 19.29
CA THR A 75 -15.89 7.22 19.60
C THR A 75 -16.55 7.24 20.97
N ASP A 76 -16.73 8.44 21.52
CA ASP A 76 -17.54 8.70 22.70
C ASP A 76 -18.99 8.21 22.53
N HIS A 77 -19.53 8.28 21.31
CA HIS A 77 -20.82 7.70 20.95
C HIS A 77 -20.87 6.19 21.16
N GLU A 78 -19.84 5.45 20.71
CA GLU A 78 -19.76 4.01 20.94
C GLU A 78 -19.63 3.68 22.43
N VAL A 79 -18.86 4.48 23.18
CA VAL A 79 -18.74 4.35 24.64
C VAL A 79 -20.10 4.55 25.30
N ARG A 80 -20.82 5.64 24.98
CA ARG A 80 -22.16 5.91 25.52
C ARG A 80 -23.16 4.82 25.12
N ALA A 81 -23.13 4.35 23.88
CA ALA A 81 -24.00 3.27 23.41
C ALA A 81 -23.76 1.95 24.16
N ALA A 82 -22.49 1.60 24.39
CA ALA A 82 -22.13 0.42 25.18
C ALA A 82 -22.54 0.56 26.66
N LEU A 83 -22.45 1.75 27.25
CA LEU A 83 -22.98 2.02 28.59
C LEU A 83 -24.51 1.87 28.62
N VAL A 84 -25.25 2.42 27.66
CA VAL A 84 -26.70 2.27 27.58
C VAL A 84 -27.10 0.80 27.42
N LYS A 85 -26.37 0.02 26.59
CA LYS A 85 -26.60 -1.42 26.41
C LYS A 85 -26.41 -2.22 27.71
N LYS A 86 -25.60 -1.72 28.65
CA LYS A 86 -25.40 -2.29 29.99
C LYS A 86 -26.43 -1.79 31.02
N GLY A 87 -27.39 -0.96 30.62
CA GLY A 87 -28.47 -0.47 31.47
C GLY A 87 -28.21 0.87 32.17
N PHE A 88 -27.12 1.56 31.85
CA PHE A 88 -26.87 2.91 32.36
C PHE A 88 -27.77 3.94 31.68
N ARG A 89 -28.28 4.91 32.45
CA ARG A 89 -29.16 5.97 31.91
C ARG A 89 -28.31 7.06 31.26
N ASN A 90 -28.68 7.48 30.06
CA ASN A 90 -28.16 8.68 29.41
C ASN A 90 -29.27 9.77 29.46
N PRO A 91 -29.35 10.56 30.55
CA PRO A 91 -30.42 11.54 30.73
C PRO A 91 -30.41 12.66 29.68
N GLU A 92 -29.23 13.11 29.26
CA GLU A 92 -29.10 14.25 28.36
C GLU A 92 -27.77 14.24 27.60
N LEU A 93 -27.86 14.19 26.26
CA LEU A 93 -26.72 14.33 25.34
C LEU A 93 -25.53 13.41 25.69
N GLU A 94 -24.46 14.00 26.20
CA GLU A 94 -23.19 13.37 26.52
C GLU A 94 -23.10 12.95 28.00
N TRP A 95 -24.10 13.28 28.82
CA TRP A 95 -24.15 12.97 30.24
C TRP A 95 -24.70 11.57 30.47
N VAL A 96 -23.92 10.72 31.13
CA VAL A 96 -24.31 9.36 31.48
C VAL A 96 -24.29 9.17 32.99
N SER A 97 -25.35 8.61 33.54
CA SER A 97 -25.41 8.19 34.94
C SER A 97 -24.67 6.86 35.10
N CYS A 98 -23.38 6.95 35.39
CA CYS A 98 -22.47 5.83 35.58
C CYS A 98 -21.32 6.22 36.51
N LYS A 99 -20.61 5.23 37.06
CA LYS A 99 -19.36 5.46 37.79
C LYS A 99 -18.17 5.35 36.85
N LEU A 100 -17.04 5.93 37.26
CA LEU A 100 -15.78 5.84 36.53
C LEU A 100 -15.37 4.39 36.19
N GLU A 101 -15.62 3.45 37.10
CA GLU A 101 -15.32 2.03 36.90
C GLU A 101 -16.17 1.36 35.81
N ASP A 102 -17.41 1.82 35.62
CA ASP A 102 -18.30 1.34 34.55
C ASP A 102 -17.78 1.81 33.17
N LEU A 103 -17.33 3.07 33.13
CA LEU A 103 -16.72 3.68 31.95
C LEU A 103 -15.42 2.95 31.57
N LYS A 104 -14.52 2.69 32.53
CA LYS A 104 -13.29 1.90 32.33
C LYS A 104 -13.59 0.48 31.83
N THR A 105 -14.67 -0.14 32.30
CA THR A 105 -15.11 -1.47 31.86
C THR A 105 -15.49 -1.45 30.38
N VAL A 106 -16.32 -0.49 29.96
CA VAL A 106 -16.72 -0.32 28.55
C VAL A 106 -15.52 -0.01 27.65
N LEU A 107 -14.61 0.86 28.09
CA LEU A 107 -13.39 1.16 27.35
C LEU A 107 -12.53 -0.10 27.15
N THR A 108 -12.42 -0.94 28.17
CA THR A 108 -11.67 -2.21 28.09
C THR A 108 -12.32 -3.17 27.08
N GLU A 109 -13.65 -3.27 27.07
CA GLU A 109 -14.38 -4.10 26.09
C GLU A 109 -14.20 -3.59 24.66
N LEU A 110 -14.31 -2.27 24.44
CA LEU A 110 -14.09 -1.62 23.15
C LEU A 110 -12.63 -1.75 22.68
N ARG A 111 -11.65 -1.69 23.59
CA ARG A 111 -10.22 -1.87 23.27
C ARG A 111 -9.89 -3.30 22.84
N THR A 112 -10.48 -4.29 23.51
CA THR A 112 -10.15 -5.72 23.34
C THR A 112 -10.97 -6.44 22.28
N GLY A 113 -12.03 -5.83 21.75
CA GLY A 113 -12.82 -6.37 20.64
C GLY A 113 -13.65 -7.62 20.97
N ARG A 114 -13.88 -7.94 22.25
CA ARG A 114 -14.79 -9.03 22.69
C ARG A 114 -16.12 -8.36 23.09
N LYS A 115 -17.29 -8.47 22.41
CA LYS A 115 -18.02 -9.65 21.87
C LYS A 115 -19.22 -9.31 20.93
N LEU A 116 -19.58 -10.32 20.10
CA LEU A 116 -20.86 -10.73 19.42
C LEU A 116 -21.75 -9.72 18.66
N ALA A 117 -21.87 -10.02 17.35
CA ALA A 117 -22.77 -9.51 16.29
C ALA A 117 -22.45 -8.13 15.73
N GLY A 118 -21.99 -8.13 14.47
CA GLY A 118 -21.57 -6.96 13.71
C GLY A 118 -22.67 -5.91 13.61
N ALA A 119 -22.29 -4.65 13.87
CA ALA A 119 -23.12 -3.51 13.55
C ALA A 119 -22.72 -3.05 12.15
N HIS A 120 -23.66 -3.03 11.21
CA HIS A 120 -23.53 -2.29 9.95
C HIS A 120 -23.50 -0.79 10.28
N HIS A 121 -22.34 -0.28 10.68
CA HIS A 121 -22.16 1.05 11.25
C HIS A 121 -21.57 2.04 10.25
N GLU A 122 -20.99 1.57 9.15
CA GLU A 122 -20.46 2.43 8.10
C GLU A 122 -21.57 2.91 7.16
N THR A 123 -21.60 4.22 6.90
CA THR A 123 -22.63 4.89 6.09
C THR A 123 -22.03 5.87 5.08
N PHE A 124 -20.77 5.69 4.68
CA PHE A 124 -20.12 6.61 3.76
C PHE A 124 -20.67 6.44 2.33
N PRO A 125 -20.85 7.53 1.56
CA PRO A 125 -21.34 7.42 0.18
C PRO A 125 -20.22 7.00 -0.79
N MET A 126 -20.61 6.50 -1.96
CA MET A 126 -19.67 6.35 -3.09
C MET A 126 -19.06 7.70 -3.48
N ARG A 127 -17.74 7.68 -3.72
CA ARG A 127 -17.00 8.77 -4.35
C ARG A 127 -17.42 8.95 -5.82
N ALA A 128 -17.02 10.06 -6.44
CA ALA A 128 -17.51 10.45 -7.76
C ALA A 128 -17.11 9.44 -8.85
N GLU A 129 -15.86 8.99 -8.82
CA GLU A 129 -15.27 7.97 -9.69
C GLU A 129 -15.90 6.60 -9.48
N GLN A 130 -16.21 6.23 -8.24
CA GLN A 130 -16.86 4.95 -7.92
C GLN A 130 -18.27 4.92 -8.52
N ARG A 131 -19.00 6.04 -8.39
CA ARG A 131 -20.29 6.21 -9.05
C ARG A 131 -20.16 6.16 -10.57
N ALA A 132 -19.18 6.85 -11.14
CA ALA A 132 -18.93 6.83 -12.59
C ALA A 132 -18.62 5.41 -13.10
N ALA A 133 -17.82 4.63 -12.37
CA ALA A 133 -17.54 3.23 -12.69
C ALA A 133 -18.82 2.39 -12.70
N VAL A 134 -19.63 2.50 -11.63
CA VAL A 134 -20.91 1.80 -11.51
C VAL A 134 -21.88 2.20 -12.62
N GLU A 135 -22.03 3.49 -12.91
CA GLU A 135 -22.92 3.97 -13.97
C GLU A 135 -22.46 3.52 -15.36
N LYS A 136 -21.16 3.63 -15.66
CA LYS A 136 -20.60 3.24 -16.96
C LYS A 136 -20.78 1.74 -17.19
N THR A 137 -20.43 0.91 -16.22
CA THR A 137 -20.57 -0.54 -16.32
C THR A 137 -22.04 -0.97 -16.41
N HIS A 138 -22.91 -0.39 -15.58
CA HIS A 138 -24.34 -0.67 -15.63
C HIS A 138 -24.94 -0.30 -16.99
N ALA A 139 -24.65 0.90 -17.51
CA ALA A 139 -25.12 1.33 -18.82
C ALA A 139 -24.63 0.41 -19.95
N TYR A 140 -23.35 0.01 -19.91
CA TYR A 140 -22.76 -0.92 -20.86
C TYR A 140 -23.47 -2.29 -20.82
N PHE A 141 -23.60 -2.91 -19.65
CA PHE A 141 -24.30 -4.19 -19.51
C PHE A 141 -25.74 -4.14 -20.03
N HIS A 142 -26.47 -3.08 -19.67
CA HIS A 142 -27.83 -2.90 -20.17
C HIS A 142 -27.89 -2.69 -21.68
N SER A 143 -26.93 -1.98 -22.31
CA SER A 143 -26.91 -1.84 -23.77
C SER A 143 -26.71 -3.17 -24.49
N ILE A 144 -25.89 -4.06 -23.94
CA ILE A 144 -25.66 -5.40 -24.50
C ILE A 144 -26.93 -6.25 -24.33
N TRP A 145 -27.53 -6.25 -23.14
CA TRP A 145 -28.77 -7.00 -22.91
C TRP A 145 -30.00 -6.47 -23.67
N GLN A 146 -30.02 -5.18 -24.03
CA GLN A 146 -31.03 -4.61 -24.92
C GLN A 146 -30.88 -5.11 -26.36
N GLY A 147 -29.66 -5.36 -26.81
CA GLY A 147 -29.40 -6.02 -28.09
C GLY A 147 -29.81 -7.50 -28.04
N ASN A 148 -29.26 -8.24 -27.06
CA ASN A 148 -29.62 -9.62 -26.79
C ASN A 148 -29.49 -9.94 -25.30
N MET A 149 -30.60 -10.31 -24.66
CA MET A 149 -30.67 -10.62 -23.22
C MET A 149 -29.86 -11.85 -22.82
N HIS A 150 -29.46 -12.69 -23.78
CA HIS A 150 -28.64 -13.87 -23.54
C HIS A 150 -27.14 -13.62 -23.70
N ASP A 151 -26.73 -12.45 -24.17
CA ASP A 151 -25.32 -12.09 -24.24
C ASP A 151 -24.77 -11.83 -22.83
N VAL A 152 -23.52 -12.24 -22.62
CA VAL A 152 -22.83 -12.14 -21.34
C VAL A 152 -21.74 -11.07 -21.45
N PRO A 153 -22.05 -9.79 -21.15
CA PRO A 153 -21.09 -8.72 -21.29
C PRO A 153 -19.94 -8.83 -20.28
N ARG A 154 -18.78 -8.30 -20.69
CA ARG A 154 -17.56 -8.21 -19.90
C ARG A 154 -17.15 -6.77 -19.71
N PHE A 155 -16.64 -6.42 -18.54
CA PHE A 155 -16.18 -5.06 -18.25
C PHE A 155 -14.96 -5.05 -17.34
N LEU A 156 -13.95 -4.26 -17.66
CA LEU A 156 -12.71 -4.10 -16.91
C LEU A 156 -12.70 -2.79 -16.15
N TRP A 157 -12.48 -2.85 -14.84
CA TRP A 157 -12.05 -1.72 -14.03
C TRP A 157 -10.53 -1.76 -13.89
N ASN A 158 -9.85 -0.92 -14.67
CA ASN A 158 -8.47 -0.52 -14.43
C ASN A 158 -8.46 0.56 -13.34
N ALA A 159 -8.52 0.13 -12.09
CA ALA A 159 -8.66 1.01 -10.95
C ALA A 159 -7.56 0.72 -9.92
N LYS A 160 -6.78 1.76 -9.60
CA LYS A 160 -5.61 1.63 -8.73
C LYS A 160 -5.90 0.96 -7.38
N MET A 161 -4.84 0.54 -6.70
CA MET A 161 -4.91 0.11 -5.31
C MET A 161 -5.57 1.22 -4.45
N ARG A 162 -6.40 0.85 -3.48
CA ARG A 162 -7.19 1.81 -2.64
C ARG A 162 -8.30 2.59 -3.36
N PHE A 163 -8.71 2.19 -4.56
CA PHE A 163 -9.96 2.67 -5.18
C PHE A 163 -11.23 2.29 -4.38
N GLY A 164 -11.17 1.25 -3.54
CA GLY A 164 -12.37 0.67 -2.89
C GLY A 164 -13.15 -0.22 -3.85
N LYS A 165 -12.44 -1.09 -4.57
CA LYS A 165 -13.00 -1.96 -5.62
C LYS A 165 -14.09 -2.89 -5.08
N THR A 166 -13.84 -3.49 -3.91
CA THR A 166 -14.79 -4.36 -3.19
C THR A 166 -16.12 -3.65 -2.92
N PHE A 167 -16.13 -2.59 -2.10
CA PHE A 167 -17.32 -1.75 -1.89
C PHE A 167 -18.01 -1.32 -3.20
N THR A 168 -17.25 -0.87 -4.20
CA THR A 168 -17.81 -0.39 -5.48
C THR A 168 -18.45 -1.53 -6.29
N ALA A 169 -17.87 -2.73 -6.26
CA ALA A 169 -18.43 -3.91 -6.91
C ALA A 169 -19.74 -4.35 -6.25
N TYR A 170 -19.85 -4.26 -4.92
CA TYR A 170 -21.12 -4.49 -4.22
C TYR A 170 -22.18 -3.44 -4.58
N GLN A 171 -21.80 -2.18 -4.74
CA GLN A 171 -22.72 -1.14 -5.22
C GLN A 171 -23.20 -1.41 -6.65
N LEU A 172 -22.32 -1.88 -7.54
CA LEU A 172 -22.72 -2.35 -8.88
C LEU A 172 -23.71 -3.52 -8.78
N ALA A 173 -23.39 -4.55 -7.99
CA ALA A 173 -24.25 -5.71 -7.78
C ALA A 173 -25.63 -5.29 -7.26
N ARG A 174 -25.69 -4.37 -6.29
CA ARG A 174 -26.95 -3.80 -5.79
C ARG A 174 -27.73 -3.06 -6.86
N LYS A 175 -27.06 -2.23 -7.68
CA LYS A 175 -27.69 -1.48 -8.78
C LYS A 175 -28.24 -2.40 -9.87
N LEU A 176 -27.56 -3.51 -10.16
CA LEU A 176 -28.02 -4.57 -11.07
C LEU A 176 -29.15 -5.44 -10.47
N GLY A 177 -29.44 -5.29 -9.17
CA GLY A 177 -30.40 -6.16 -8.47
C GLY A 177 -29.90 -7.61 -8.31
N ALA A 178 -28.58 -7.82 -8.37
CA ALA A 178 -27.97 -9.15 -8.28
C ALA A 178 -28.25 -9.81 -6.92
N LYS A 179 -28.60 -11.10 -6.94
CA LYS A 179 -28.85 -11.93 -5.77
C LYS A 179 -27.81 -13.03 -5.60
N ARG A 180 -27.12 -13.41 -6.66
CA ARG A 180 -26.02 -14.39 -6.62
C ARG A 180 -24.78 -13.75 -7.22
N VAL A 181 -23.82 -13.40 -6.38
CA VAL A 181 -22.54 -12.82 -6.78
C VAL A 181 -21.43 -13.81 -6.46
N LEU A 182 -20.63 -14.16 -7.47
CA LEU A 182 -19.42 -14.96 -7.30
C LEU A 182 -18.20 -14.05 -7.39
N VAL A 183 -17.33 -14.12 -6.40
CA VAL A 183 -16.04 -13.42 -6.40
C VAL A 183 -14.93 -14.47 -6.51
N VAL A 184 -14.10 -14.34 -7.54
CA VAL A 184 -13.01 -15.26 -7.86
C VAL A 184 -11.69 -14.51 -7.87
N THR A 185 -10.67 -15.05 -7.22
CA THR A 185 -9.33 -14.43 -7.20
C THR A 185 -8.20 -15.46 -7.25
N PHE A 186 -7.02 -15.05 -7.69
CA PHE A 186 -5.80 -15.86 -7.55
C PHE A 186 -5.15 -15.73 -6.17
N LYS A 187 -5.53 -14.72 -5.38
CA LYS A 187 -4.90 -14.36 -4.10
C LYS A 187 -5.91 -14.47 -2.96
N PRO A 188 -5.99 -15.62 -2.26
CA PRO A 188 -6.95 -15.82 -1.16
C PRO A 188 -6.88 -14.76 -0.06
N ALA A 189 -5.73 -14.09 0.10
CA ALA A 189 -5.53 -13.06 1.12
C ALA A 189 -6.46 -11.84 1.01
N VAL A 190 -7.16 -11.63 -0.12
CA VAL A 190 -8.14 -10.52 -0.26
C VAL A 190 -9.50 -10.83 0.39
N GLU A 191 -9.74 -12.07 0.88
CA GLU A 191 -11.01 -12.52 1.47
C GLU A 191 -11.51 -11.60 2.59
N ASP A 192 -10.62 -11.21 3.52
CA ASP A 192 -10.91 -10.35 4.68
C ASP A 192 -11.51 -9.00 4.25
N ALA A 193 -11.00 -8.41 3.17
CA ALA A 193 -11.51 -7.15 2.66
C ALA A 193 -12.92 -7.30 2.07
N TRP A 194 -13.17 -8.39 1.32
CA TRP A 194 -14.49 -8.70 0.78
C TRP A 194 -15.52 -8.98 1.86
N GLN A 195 -15.14 -9.73 2.90
CA GLN A 195 -16.03 -10.01 4.03
C GLN A 195 -16.33 -8.74 4.82
N THR A 196 -15.29 -8.00 5.21
CA THR A 196 -15.42 -6.81 6.06
C THR A 196 -16.31 -5.75 5.41
N ASP A 197 -16.06 -5.39 4.15
CA ASP A 197 -16.84 -4.36 3.44
C ASP A 197 -18.34 -4.72 3.34
N LEU A 198 -18.67 -6.01 3.25
CA LEU A 198 -20.07 -6.47 3.20
C LEU A 198 -20.73 -6.43 4.58
N GLU A 199 -20.01 -6.85 5.61
CA GLU A 199 -20.52 -6.96 6.99
C GLU A 199 -20.53 -5.62 7.74
N SER A 200 -19.70 -4.64 7.35
CA SER A 200 -19.56 -3.35 8.05
C SER A 200 -20.51 -2.26 7.57
N HIS A 201 -20.94 -2.31 6.30
CA HIS A 201 -21.62 -1.19 5.65
C HIS A 201 -23.15 -1.34 5.63
N ALA A 202 -23.88 -0.27 5.99
CA ALA A 202 -25.35 -0.23 6.09
C ALA A 202 -26.08 -0.57 4.79
N ASP A 203 -25.52 -0.14 3.66
CA ASP A 203 -26.03 -0.42 2.31
C ASP A 203 -26.22 -1.91 1.96
N PHE A 204 -25.57 -2.81 2.68
CA PHE A 204 -25.59 -4.25 2.44
C PHE A 204 -26.28 -5.02 3.57
N ASP A 205 -27.08 -4.34 4.38
CA ASP A 205 -27.92 -5.01 5.37
C ASP A 205 -28.76 -6.14 4.73
N GLY A 206 -28.74 -7.30 5.37
CA GLY A 206 -29.39 -8.52 4.90
C GLY A 206 -28.68 -9.30 3.78
N TRP A 207 -27.52 -8.84 3.31
CA TRP A 207 -26.65 -9.64 2.42
C TRP A 207 -25.91 -10.71 3.24
N GLN A 208 -25.55 -11.81 2.58
CA GLN A 208 -24.84 -12.92 3.22
C GLN A 208 -23.49 -13.13 2.54
N TYR A 209 -22.45 -13.24 3.36
CA TYR A 209 -21.12 -13.63 2.93
C TYR A 209 -20.90 -15.13 3.14
N GLN A 210 -20.35 -15.82 2.15
CA GLN A 210 -19.86 -17.18 2.30
C GLN A 210 -18.53 -17.36 1.56
N SER A 211 -17.70 -18.24 2.09
CA SER A 211 -16.50 -18.73 1.45
C SER A 211 -16.26 -20.19 1.86
N ARG A 212 -15.11 -20.76 1.44
CA ARG A 212 -14.68 -22.08 1.91
C ARG A 212 -14.63 -22.19 3.44
N SER A 213 -14.28 -21.11 4.13
CA SER A 213 -14.16 -21.11 5.61
C SER A 213 -15.50 -21.19 6.33
N SER A 214 -16.60 -20.82 5.65
CA SER A 214 -17.95 -20.80 6.24
C SER A 214 -18.52 -22.20 6.50
N GLY A 215 -18.05 -23.23 5.80
CA GLY A 215 -18.49 -24.62 5.99
C GLY A 215 -19.97 -24.89 5.66
N SER A 216 -20.65 -23.95 5.00
CA SER A 216 -22.07 -24.02 4.62
C SER A 216 -22.26 -24.22 3.13
N ASP A 217 -23.31 -24.94 2.72
CA ASP A 217 -23.69 -25.09 1.31
C ASP A 217 -24.34 -23.79 0.78
N PRO A 218 -23.75 -23.14 -0.25
CA PRO A 218 -24.30 -21.91 -0.85
C PRO A 218 -25.70 -22.08 -1.45
N THR A 219 -26.07 -23.30 -1.83
CA THR A 219 -27.40 -23.61 -2.38
C THR A 219 -28.50 -23.62 -1.32
N ALA A 220 -28.15 -23.76 -0.04
CA ALA A 220 -29.10 -23.71 1.07
C ALA A 220 -29.58 -22.27 1.39
N VAL A 221 -28.91 -21.25 0.85
CA VAL A 221 -29.30 -19.85 1.01
C VAL A 221 -30.55 -19.54 0.20
N SER A 222 -31.56 -18.96 0.86
CA SER A 222 -32.80 -18.52 0.21
C SER A 222 -32.53 -17.67 -1.04
N ALA A 223 -33.23 -17.95 -2.14
CA ALA A 223 -33.17 -17.16 -3.38
C ALA A 223 -33.56 -15.68 -3.18
N SER A 224 -34.34 -15.36 -2.13
CA SER A 224 -34.76 -13.99 -1.82
C SER A 224 -33.66 -13.12 -1.21
N LYS A 225 -32.64 -13.72 -0.59
CA LYS A 225 -31.54 -13.00 0.07
C LYS A 225 -30.31 -12.93 -0.86
N PRO A 226 -29.68 -11.76 -1.01
CA PRO A 226 -28.42 -11.65 -1.73
C PRO A 226 -27.33 -12.47 -1.06
N LEU A 227 -26.59 -13.24 -1.85
CA LEU A 227 -25.46 -14.05 -1.43
C LEU A 227 -24.24 -13.65 -2.26
N VAL A 228 -23.15 -13.37 -1.55
CA VAL A 228 -21.80 -13.25 -2.10
C VAL A 228 -21.05 -14.53 -1.71
N TYR A 229 -20.58 -15.27 -2.70
CA TYR A 229 -19.65 -16.36 -2.48
C TYR A 229 -18.25 -15.95 -2.93
N PHE A 230 -17.28 -16.05 -2.04
CA PHE A 230 -15.87 -15.79 -2.33
C PHE A 230 -15.08 -17.09 -2.42
N GLY A 231 -14.29 -17.25 -3.47
CA GLY A 231 -13.41 -18.40 -3.63
C GLY A 231 -12.17 -18.08 -4.46
N SER A 232 -11.08 -18.81 -4.20
CA SER A 232 -9.90 -18.71 -5.05
C SER A 232 -10.04 -19.59 -6.28
N PHE A 233 -9.38 -19.24 -7.38
CA PHE A 233 -9.35 -20.06 -8.61
C PHE A 233 -8.98 -21.50 -8.33
N GLN A 234 -7.97 -21.73 -7.49
CA GLN A 234 -7.47 -23.05 -7.15
C GLN A 234 -8.47 -23.86 -6.32
N ASP A 235 -9.25 -23.19 -5.46
CA ASP A 235 -10.29 -23.86 -4.71
C ASP A 235 -11.47 -24.23 -5.60
N LEU A 236 -11.92 -23.32 -6.45
CA LEU A 236 -13.10 -23.48 -7.30
C LEU A 236 -12.85 -24.40 -8.50
N LEU A 237 -11.66 -24.31 -9.13
CA LEU A 237 -11.26 -25.09 -10.32
C LEU A 237 -10.43 -26.33 -10.00
N GLY A 238 -10.12 -26.61 -8.74
CA GLY A 238 -9.35 -27.79 -8.40
C GLY A 238 -10.06 -29.06 -8.90
N ARG A 239 -9.40 -29.82 -9.77
CA ARG A 239 -9.86 -31.14 -10.23
C ARG A 239 -9.44 -32.24 -9.24
N ASP A 240 -10.12 -33.38 -9.25
CA ASP A 240 -9.67 -34.60 -8.57
C ASP A 240 -8.51 -35.26 -9.34
N ASP A 241 -7.91 -36.32 -8.77
CA ASP A 241 -6.78 -37.03 -9.38
C ASP A 241 -7.13 -37.70 -10.74
N VAL A 242 -8.41 -37.72 -11.11
CA VAL A 242 -8.95 -38.30 -12.34
C VAL A 242 -9.37 -37.20 -13.35
N GLY A 243 -9.18 -35.92 -13.02
CA GLY A 243 -9.45 -34.78 -13.89
C GLY A 243 -10.89 -34.25 -13.86
N ASN A 244 -11.75 -34.77 -12.96
CA ASN A 244 -13.12 -34.28 -12.78
C ASN A 244 -13.16 -33.07 -11.84
N ILE A 245 -14.20 -32.25 -11.98
CA ILE A 245 -14.49 -31.17 -11.03
C ILE A 245 -14.71 -31.80 -9.64
N LYS A 246 -14.04 -31.28 -8.60
CA LYS A 246 -14.24 -31.77 -7.22
C LYS A 246 -15.72 -31.74 -6.87
N SER A 247 -16.24 -32.88 -6.40
CA SER A 247 -17.66 -33.04 -6.01
C SER A 247 -18.18 -31.94 -5.06
N LYS A 248 -17.32 -31.46 -4.16
CA LYS A 248 -17.60 -30.35 -3.25
C LYS A 248 -17.89 -28.99 -3.93
N ASN A 249 -17.58 -28.84 -5.22
CA ASN A 249 -17.76 -27.61 -5.99
C ASN A 249 -18.82 -27.76 -7.09
N GLU A 250 -19.48 -28.91 -7.24
CA GLU A 250 -20.51 -29.10 -8.28
C GLU A 250 -21.61 -28.03 -8.25
N TRP A 251 -21.93 -27.51 -7.07
CA TRP A 251 -22.91 -26.45 -6.88
C TRP A 251 -22.56 -25.17 -7.65
N LEU A 252 -21.26 -24.88 -7.87
CA LEU A 252 -20.77 -23.72 -8.62
C LEU A 252 -21.36 -23.66 -10.04
N HIS A 253 -21.54 -24.83 -10.65
CA HIS A 253 -22.07 -25.01 -12.01
C HIS A 253 -23.60 -25.10 -12.04
N LYS A 254 -24.23 -25.42 -10.90
CA LYS A 254 -25.69 -25.52 -10.76
C LYS A 254 -26.33 -24.16 -10.46
N VAL A 255 -25.60 -23.28 -9.79
CA VAL A 255 -26.04 -21.91 -9.49
C VAL A 255 -25.94 -21.05 -10.76
N LYS A 256 -27.02 -20.34 -11.08
CA LYS A 256 -27.00 -19.27 -12.07
C LYS A 256 -26.58 -17.97 -11.39
N TRP A 257 -25.41 -17.47 -11.74
CA TRP A 257 -24.84 -16.26 -11.17
C TRP A 257 -25.41 -15.03 -11.86
N ASP A 258 -25.71 -14.00 -11.08
CA ASP A 258 -26.13 -12.71 -11.63
C ASP A 258 -24.91 -11.86 -12.01
N LEU A 259 -23.82 -12.01 -11.26
CA LEU A 259 -22.55 -11.32 -11.51
C LEU A 259 -21.39 -12.22 -11.07
N VAL A 260 -20.39 -12.35 -11.92
CA VAL A 260 -19.10 -12.95 -11.58
C VAL A 260 -18.05 -11.84 -11.58
N VAL A 261 -17.29 -11.75 -10.50
CA VAL A 261 -16.23 -10.75 -10.32
C VAL A 261 -14.88 -11.47 -10.25
N PHE A 262 -13.97 -11.11 -11.14
CA PHE A 262 -12.57 -11.52 -11.09
C PHE A 262 -11.73 -10.45 -10.41
N ASP A 263 -11.28 -10.72 -9.18
CA ASP A 263 -10.45 -9.80 -8.38
C ASP A 263 -8.96 -10.08 -8.53
N GLU A 264 -8.16 -9.01 -8.48
CA GLU A 264 -6.72 -9.01 -8.82
C GLU A 264 -6.46 -9.63 -10.21
N TYR A 265 -7.25 -9.20 -11.20
CA TYR A 265 -7.13 -9.68 -12.57
C TYR A 265 -5.84 -9.20 -13.23
N HIS A 266 -4.97 -10.12 -13.61
CA HIS A 266 -3.76 -9.86 -14.39
C HIS A 266 -3.64 -10.92 -15.49
N PHE A 267 -4.22 -10.65 -16.66
CA PHE A 267 -4.24 -11.57 -17.81
C PHE A 267 -2.83 -12.07 -18.15
N GLY A 268 -2.60 -13.39 -18.01
CA GLY A 268 -1.34 -14.07 -18.34
C GLY A 268 -0.09 -13.65 -17.55
N ALA A 269 -0.12 -12.57 -16.77
CA ALA A 269 1.05 -12.02 -16.07
C ALA A 269 1.30 -12.65 -14.70
N TRP A 270 0.28 -13.23 -14.08
CA TRP A 270 0.39 -13.70 -12.70
C TRP A 270 1.45 -14.79 -12.48
N ARG A 271 1.75 -15.63 -13.50
CA ARG A 271 2.83 -16.62 -13.43
C ARG A 271 4.21 -15.98 -13.34
N GLU A 272 4.43 -14.95 -14.16
CA GLU A 272 5.68 -14.20 -14.17
C GLU A 272 5.84 -13.48 -12.84
N THR A 273 4.78 -12.83 -12.33
CA THR A 273 4.75 -12.22 -11.00
C THR A 273 5.04 -13.22 -9.89
N ALA A 274 4.42 -14.41 -9.91
CA ALA A 274 4.65 -15.44 -8.90
C ALA A 274 6.09 -15.97 -8.96
N LYS A 275 6.60 -16.24 -10.17
CA LYS A 275 7.98 -16.70 -10.37
C LYS A 275 8.99 -15.65 -9.92
N GLU A 276 8.74 -14.39 -10.22
CA GLU A 276 9.55 -13.25 -9.80
C GLU A 276 9.59 -13.11 -8.27
N LEU A 277 8.45 -13.26 -7.59
CA LEU A 277 8.35 -13.10 -6.14
C LEU A 277 9.20 -14.12 -5.38
N PHE A 278 9.29 -15.35 -5.88
CA PHE A 278 10.04 -16.46 -5.27
C PHE A 278 11.37 -16.77 -5.96
N GLU A 279 11.84 -15.91 -6.86
CA GLU A 279 13.13 -16.06 -7.50
C GLU A 279 14.26 -15.94 -6.46
N GLY A 280 15.16 -16.92 -6.42
CA GLY A 280 16.26 -16.98 -5.44
C GLY A 280 15.90 -17.60 -4.08
N GLU A 281 14.69 -18.14 -3.91
CA GLU A 281 14.34 -19.03 -2.80
C GLU A 281 14.86 -20.46 -3.07
N ASP A 282 15.10 -21.23 -2.01
CA ASP A 282 15.34 -22.68 -2.13
C ASP A 282 14.12 -23.36 -2.76
N ASP A 283 14.29 -24.29 -3.71
CA ASP A 283 13.20 -24.94 -4.45
C ASP A 283 12.09 -25.49 -3.54
N SER A 284 12.44 -26.02 -2.37
CA SER A 284 11.47 -26.54 -1.41
C SER A 284 10.69 -25.43 -0.71
N VAL A 285 11.34 -24.30 -0.42
CA VAL A 285 10.75 -23.10 0.18
C VAL A 285 9.92 -22.35 -0.85
N ALA A 286 10.42 -22.15 -2.07
CA ALA A 286 9.72 -21.53 -3.19
C ALA A 286 8.41 -22.27 -3.49
N LYS A 287 8.46 -23.61 -3.61
CA LYS A 287 7.25 -24.43 -3.82
C LYS A 287 6.27 -24.32 -2.66
N LYS A 288 6.77 -24.26 -1.43
CA LYS A 288 5.92 -24.12 -0.23
C LYS A 288 5.28 -22.73 -0.22
N GLU A 289 6.05 -21.66 -0.30
CA GLU A 289 5.57 -20.27 -0.26
C GLU A 289 4.65 -19.93 -1.44
N ALA A 290 4.96 -20.38 -2.66
CA ALA A 290 4.05 -20.23 -3.81
C ALA A 290 2.72 -20.97 -3.58
N LYS A 291 2.78 -22.18 -3.02
CA LYS A 291 1.57 -22.94 -2.61
C LYS A 291 0.79 -22.25 -1.50
N LEU A 292 1.43 -21.43 -0.67
CA LEU A 292 0.77 -20.67 0.40
C LEU A 292 0.16 -19.37 -0.09
N GLU A 293 0.88 -18.60 -0.90
CA GLU A 293 0.41 -17.31 -1.44
C GLU A 293 -0.69 -17.49 -2.48
N TYR A 294 -0.56 -18.53 -3.33
CA TYR A 294 -1.49 -18.81 -4.42
C TYR A 294 -2.28 -20.11 -4.23
N ALA A 295 -2.31 -20.72 -3.04
CA ALA A 295 -2.99 -22.00 -2.77
C ALA A 295 -2.49 -23.24 -3.56
N SER A 296 -2.86 -24.44 -3.10
CA SER A 296 -2.45 -25.73 -3.70
C SER A 296 -3.20 -26.08 -4.97
N GLY A 297 -2.51 -26.63 -5.98
CA GLY A 297 -3.10 -27.04 -7.27
C GLY A 297 -2.80 -26.08 -8.43
N LEU A 298 -1.90 -25.13 -8.20
CA LEU A 298 -1.51 -24.12 -9.19
C LEU A 298 -0.97 -24.73 -10.49
N GLU A 299 -0.17 -25.79 -10.42
CA GLU A 299 0.43 -26.44 -11.60
C GLU A 299 -0.61 -27.11 -12.51
N SER A 300 -1.66 -27.72 -11.95
CA SER A 300 -2.76 -28.31 -12.74
C SER A 300 -3.73 -27.27 -13.27
N VAL A 301 -3.99 -26.20 -12.49
CA VAL A 301 -4.75 -25.04 -12.96
C VAL A 301 -3.96 -24.30 -14.05
N ASN A 302 -2.63 -24.38 -14.01
CA ASN A 302 -1.73 -23.79 -15.01
C ASN A 302 -1.74 -24.50 -16.35
N SER A 303 -1.55 -25.81 -16.42
CA SER A 303 -1.62 -26.52 -17.71
C SER A 303 -2.91 -26.18 -18.45
N ASP A 304 -4.02 -26.18 -17.70
CA ASP A 304 -5.35 -25.86 -18.20
C ASP A 304 -5.45 -24.39 -18.65
N LEU A 305 -5.08 -23.39 -17.84
CA LEU A 305 -5.22 -21.96 -18.19
C LEU A 305 -4.30 -21.48 -19.32
N SER A 306 -3.17 -22.14 -19.60
CA SER A 306 -2.33 -21.79 -20.77
C SER A 306 -2.80 -22.43 -22.07
N GLU A 307 -3.55 -23.53 -22.00
CA GLU A 307 -4.21 -24.12 -23.17
C GLU A 307 -5.59 -23.47 -23.41
N LEU A 308 -6.22 -22.93 -22.36
CA LEU A 308 -7.54 -22.28 -22.37
C LEU A 308 -7.46 -20.77 -22.59
N SER A 309 -6.56 -20.31 -23.47
CA SER A 309 -6.55 -18.92 -23.96
C SER A 309 -7.79 -18.57 -24.81
N GLU A 310 -8.72 -19.51 -24.97
CA GLU A 310 -10.00 -19.36 -25.63
C GLU A 310 -11.12 -19.37 -24.56
N SER A 311 -11.92 -18.29 -24.55
CA SER A 311 -13.20 -18.06 -23.84
C SER A 311 -13.33 -18.43 -22.33
N GLU A 312 -13.94 -17.53 -21.53
CA GLU A 312 -14.19 -17.77 -20.09
C GLU A 312 -15.00 -19.02 -19.79
N THR A 313 -15.85 -19.44 -20.73
CA THR A 313 -16.64 -20.65 -20.67
C THR A 313 -15.82 -21.93 -20.66
N ASP A 314 -14.58 -21.90 -21.15
CA ASP A 314 -13.74 -23.08 -21.29
C ASP A 314 -12.90 -23.34 -20.02
N PHE A 315 -12.53 -22.32 -19.25
CA PHE A 315 -11.78 -22.48 -17.98
C PHE A 315 -12.60 -22.40 -16.70
N LEU A 316 -13.76 -21.72 -16.69
CA LEU A 316 -14.75 -21.76 -15.62
C LEU A 316 -16.12 -22.01 -16.26
N PRO A 317 -16.59 -23.27 -16.39
CA PRO A 317 -17.87 -23.58 -17.04
C PRO A 317 -19.06 -23.21 -16.12
N ILE A 318 -19.20 -21.93 -15.81
CA ILE A 318 -20.23 -21.36 -14.94
C ILE A 318 -21.25 -20.60 -15.78
N THR A 319 -22.51 -20.60 -15.34
CA THR A 319 -23.57 -19.81 -15.98
C THR A 319 -23.67 -18.46 -15.26
N THR A 320 -23.41 -17.36 -15.96
CA THR A 320 -23.55 -15.99 -15.43
C THR A 320 -24.27 -15.06 -16.40
N LYS A 321 -24.79 -13.94 -15.90
CA LYS A 321 -25.35 -12.86 -16.72
C LYS A 321 -24.31 -11.81 -17.13
N ALA A 322 -23.23 -11.64 -16.37
CA ALA A 322 -22.16 -10.69 -16.67
C ALA A 322 -20.85 -11.02 -15.94
N TYR A 323 -19.75 -10.48 -16.46
CA TYR A 323 -18.42 -10.53 -15.84
C TYR A 323 -17.86 -9.13 -15.57
N LEU A 324 -17.35 -8.93 -14.36
CA LEU A 324 -16.58 -7.75 -13.95
C LEU A 324 -15.15 -8.16 -13.63
N TYR A 325 -14.18 -7.48 -14.24
CA TYR A 325 -12.75 -7.70 -14.01
C TYR A 325 -12.20 -6.52 -13.23
N LEU A 326 -11.53 -6.80 -12.12
CA LEU A 326 -10.98 -5.80 -11.21
C LEU A 326 -9.46 -5.89 -11.23
N SER A 327 -8.78 -4.84 -11.69
CA SER A 327 -7.32 -4.81 -11.74
C SER A 327 -6.76 -3.46 -11.32
N GLY A 328 -5.63 -3.47 -10.61
CA GLY A 328 -4.84 -2.27 -10.34
C GLY A 328 -3.82 -1.95 -11.42
N THR A 329 -3.42 -2.96 -12.20
CA THR A 329 -2.36 -2.87 -13.22
C THR A 329 -2.61 -3.88 -14.35
N PRO A 330 -3.64 -3.67 -15.20
CA PRO A 330 -3.98 -4.58 -16.30
C PRO A 330 -3.14 -4.32 -17.56
N PHE A 331 -1.82 -4.07 -17.43
CA PHE A 331 -0.98 -3.61 -18.55
C PHE A 331 -1.03 -4.54 -19.76
N LYS A 332 -0.94 -5.86 -19.56
CA LYS A 332 -1.07 -6.83 -20.64
C LYS A 332 -2.44 -6.79 -21.30
N ALA A 333 -3.53 -6.78 -20.52
CA ALA A 333 -4.90 -6.75 -21.05
C ALA A 333 -5.20 -5.48 -21.87
N LEU A 334 -4.63 -4.34 -21.45
CA LEU A 334 -4.70 -3.09 -22.19
C LEU A 334 -3.87 -3.15 -23.48
N ALA A 335 -2.65 -3.68 -23.42
CA ALA A 335 -1.75 -3.76 -24.57
C ALA A 335 -2.22 -4.75 -25.65
N THR A 336 -2.87 -5.85 -25.27
CA THR A 336 -3.36 -6.88 -26.21
C THR A 336 -4.71 -6.56 -26.83
N GLY A 337 -5.39 -5.48 -26.38
CA GLY A 337 -6.74 -5.15 -26.83
C GLY A 337 -7.80 -6.19 -26.44
N GLU A 338 -7.60 -6.89 -25.31
CA GLU A 338 -8.53 -7.90 -24.80
C GLU A 338 -9.92 -7.30 -24.51
N PHE A 339 -9.91 -6.04 -24.07
CA PHE A 339 -11.09 -5.21 -23.84
C PHE A 339 -11.06 -4.03 -24.79
N ILE A 340 -12.21 -3.70 -25.40
CA ILE A 340 -12.37 -2.47 -26.17
C ILE A 340 -12.56 -1.27 -25.23
N GLU A 341 -12.36 -0.05 -25.71
CA GLU A 341 -12.39 1.17 -24.89
C GLU A 341 -13.71 1.36 -24.13
N GLU A 342 -14.83 0.96 -24.73
CA GLU A 342 -16.16 1.01 -24.12
C GLU A 342 -16.30 0.06 -22.94
N GLN A 343 -15.52 -1.02 -22.90
CA GLN A 343 -15.49 -2.03 -21.84
C GLN A 343 -14.56 -1.69 -20.67
N ILE A 344 -13.86 -0.55 -20.72
CA ILE A 344 -12.84 -0.20 -19.73
C ILE A 344 -13.25 1.04 -18.94
N PHE A 345 -13.13 0.97 -17.61
CA PHE A 345 -13.11 2.14 -16.74
C PHE A 345 -11.69 2.31 -16.19
N ASN A 346 -11.11 3.49 -16.40
CA ASN A 346 -9.76 3.83 -15.94
C ASN A 346 -9.82 4.80 -14.76
N TRP A 347 -9.09 4.48 -13.69
CA TRP A 347 -8.85 5.37 -12.56
C TRP A 347 -7.47 5.09 -11.95
N THR A 348 -6.55 6.00 -12.20
CA THR A 348 -5.14 5.86 -11.84
C THR A 348 -4.82 6.59 -10.52
N TYR A 349 -3.55 6.52 -10.11
CA TYR A 349 -3.06 7.31 -8.97
C TYR A 349 -3.05 8.82 -9.25
N THR A 350 -2.72 9.24 -10.48
CA THR A 350 -2.73 10.67 -10.83
C THR A 350 -4.15 11.21 -10.83
N ASP A 351 -5.13 10.43 -11.28
CA ASP A 351 -6.55 10.81 -11.22
C ASP A 351 -7.03 11.04 -9.78
N GLU A 352 -6.67 10.15 -8.84
CA GLU A 352 -7.00 10.33 -7.42
C GLU A 352 -6.39 11.61 -6.84
N GLN A 353 -5.10 11.84 -7.08
CA GLN A 353 -4.41 12.99 -6.50
C GLN A 353 -4.87 14.31 -7.14
N ARG A 354 -5.18 14.29 -8.44
CA ARG A 354 -5.83 15.41 -9.13
C ARG A 354 -7.22 15.67 -8.55
N ALA A 355 -8.04 14.64 -8.37
CA ALA A 355 -9.37 14.77 -7.76
C ALA A 355 -9.28 15.29 -6.32
N LYS A 356 -8.27 14.89 -5.56
CA LYS A 356 -7.97 15.41 -4.22
C LYS A 356 -7.71 16.91 -4.25
N GLU A 357 -6.78 17.38 -5.10
CA GLU A 357 -6.43 18.80 -5.21
C GLU A 357 -7.61 19.63 -5.74
N ASP A 358 -8.27 19.16 -6.80
CA ASP A 358 -9.46 19.79 -7.38
C ASP A 358 -10.59 19.93 -6.38
N PHE A 359 -10.86 18.89 -5.58
CA PHE A 359 -11.92 18.92 -4.59
C PHE A 359 -11.62 19.96 -3.51
N THR A 360 -10.39 19.98 -3.00
CA THR A 360 -9.93 20.99 -2.02
C THR A 360 -10.09 22.41 -2.56
N ALA A 361 -9.68 22.64 -3.81
CA ALA A 361 -9.78 23.96 -4.45
C ALA A 361 -11.24 24.40 -4.68
N LYS A 362 -12.10 23.49 -5.14
CA LYS A 362 -13.52 23.77 -5.45
C LYS A 362 -14.41 23.82 -4.22
N ASN A 363 -14.01 23.18 -3.11
CA ASN A 363 -14.83 23.03 -1.91
C ASN A 363 -14.04 23.39 -0.63
N PRO A 364 -13.55 24.63 -0.48
CA PRO A 364 -12.79 25.01 0.70
C PRO A 364 -13.62 24.82 1.98
N GLY A 365 -13.00 24.23 3.00
CA GLY A 365 -13.64 23.97 4.29
C GLY A 365 -14.64 22.81 4.32
N LYS A 366 -14.89 22.11 3.19
CA LYS A 366 -15.67 20.87 3.19
C LYS A 366 -14.76 19.66 3.35
N TRP A 367 -15.31 18.59 3.92
CA TRP A 367 -14.66 17.29 3.99
C TRP A 367 -14.30 16.78 2.59
N ASN A 368 -13.01 16.48 2.39
CA ASN A 368 -12.50 15.96 1.14
C ASN A 368 -12.49 14.43 1.19
N PRO A 369 -13.27 13.72 0.35
CA PRO A 369 -13.32 12.25 0.35
C PRO A 369 -12.00 11.58 -0.07
N TYR A 370 -11.05 12.34 -0.62
CA TYR A 370 -9.70 11.89 -0.96
C TYR A 370 -8.65 12.40 0.05
N GLY A 371 -9.07 13.16 1.07
CA GLY A 371 -8.19 13.85 2.02
C GLY A 371 -7.19 12.90 2.68
N ALA A 372 -7.70 11.81 3.25
CA ALA A 372 -6.92 10.83 3.99
C ALA A 372 -6.01 9.93 3.14
N LEU A 373 -6.10 9.99 1.80
CA LEU A 373 -5.25 9.20 0.91
C LEU A 373 -3.89 9.90 0.76
N PRO A 374 -2.80 9.32 1.27
CA PRO A 374 -1.50 9.98 1.27
C PRO A 374 -0.95 10.11 -0.15
N GLN A 375 -0.22 11.21 -0.36
CA GLN A 375 0.58 11.39 -1.56
C GLN A 375 1.92 10.64 -1.39
N MET A 376 2.33 9.89 -2.40
CA MET A 376 3.58 9.13 -2.38
C MET A 376 4.79 10.02 -2.66
N ARG A 377 5.93 9.65 -2.09
CA ARG A 377 7.26 10.23 -2.34
C ARG A 377 8.23 9.09 -2.60
N LEU A 378 8.96 9.14 -3.71
CA LEU A 378 10.01 8.18 -4.00
C LEU A 378 11.36 8.84 -3.70
N LEU A 379 12.14 8.24 -2.82
CA LEU A 379 13.51 8.63 -2.54
C LEU A 379 14.43 7.51 -3.03
N THR A 380 15.28 7.83 -4.00
CA THR A 380 16.30 6.92 -4.50
C THR A 380 17.67 7.31 -3.96
N TYR A 381 18.47 6.32 -3.57
CA TYR A 381 19.81 6.54 -3.02
C TYR A 381 20.83 5.78 -3.83
N GLN A 382 21.77 6.50 -4.42
CA GLN A 382 22.97 5.91 -4.96
C GLN A 382 23.83 5.40 -3.80
N MET A 383 24.16 4.11 -3.85
CA MET A 383 25.04 3.47 -2.89
C MET A 383 26.51 3.85 -3.14
N PRO A 384 27.36 3.93 -2.10
CA PRO A 384 28.79 4.15 -2.28
C PRO A 384 29.44 3.06 -3.15
N ASP A 385 30.43 3.44 -3.95
CA ASP A 385 31.10 2.55 -4.90
C ASP A 385 31.66 1.28 -4.24
N GLU A 386 32.10 1.36 -2.97
CA GLU A 386 32.57 0.18 -2.22
C GLU A 386 31.49 -0.88 -1.99
N LEU A 387 30.21 -0.48 -1.87
CA LEU A 387 29.09 -1.40 -1.73
C LEU A 387 28.62 -1.86 -3.09
N VAL A 388 28.65 -0.97 -4.09
CA VAL A 388 28.30 -1.29 -5.49
C VAL A 388 29.21 -2.40 -6.02
N ALA A 389 30.53 -2.29 -5.83
CA ALA A 389 31.51 -3.29 -6.26
C ALA A 389 31.28 -4.72 -5.73
N ILE A 390 30.51 -4.89 -4.66
CA ILE A 390 30.19 -6.20 -4.07
C ILE A 390 29.06 -6.90 -4.85
N ALA A 391 28.18 -6.12 -5.47
CA ALA A 391 26.95 -6.59 -6.08
C ALA A 391 26.71 -5.92 -7.45
N ASN A 392 27.71 -6.00 -8.34
CA ASN A 392 27.56 -5.61 -9.73
C ASN A 392 27.13 -6.81 -10.57
N ALA A 393 25.96 -6.70 -11.22
CA ALA A 393 25.51 -7.66 -12.22
C ALA A 393 24.78 -6.95 -13.37
N GLY A 394 25.16 -7.28 -14.62
CA GLY A 394 24.47 -6.83 -15.84
C GLY A 394 25.28 -5.91 -16.76
N GLU A 395 24.68 -5.51 -17.89
CA GLU A 395 25.31 -4.69 -18.94
C GLU A 395 25.50 -3.20 -18.56
N PHE A 396 24.95 -2.75 -17.43
CA PHE A 396 24.93 -1.33 -17.01
C PHE A 396 25.60 -1.05 -15.65
N ASP A 397 26.34 -2.01 -15.07
CA ASP A 397 26.99 -1.84 -13.75
C ASP A 397 26.00 -1.43 -12.63
N GLU A 398 24.76 -1.96 -12.70
CA GLU A 398 23.68 -1.66 -11.76
C GLU A 398 23.88 -2.42 -10.43
N PHE A 399 23.52 -1.75 -9.32
CA PHE A 399 23.57 -2.34 -7.98
C PHE A 399 22.47 -3.40 -7.80
N ASP A 400 22.89 -4.66 -7.70
CA ASP A 400 22.00 -5.81 -7.54
C ASP A 400 21.63 -6.01 -6.06
N LEU A 401 20.40 -5.65 -5.70
CA LEU A 401 19.92 -5.81 -4.33
C LEU A 401 19.76 -7.27 -3.92
N ASN A 402 19.44 -8.17 -4.86
CA ASN A 402 19.28 -9.59 -4.54
C ASN A 402 20.64 -10.22 -4.21
N ALA A 403 21.69 -9.86 -4.94
CA ALA A 403 23.06 -10.29 -4.64
C ALA A 403 23.58 -9.64 -3.34
N PHE A 404 23.34 -8.34 -3.15
CA PHE A 404 23.79 -7.63 -1.96
C PHE A 404 23.17 -8.17 -0.66
N PHE A 405 21.85 -8.43 -0.67
CA PHE A 405 21.12 -8.99 0.46
C PHE A 405 21.02 -10.52 0.42
N ASP A 406 21.92 -11.19 -0.31
CA ASP A 406 21.95 -12.65 -0.36
C ASP A 406 22.32 -13.24 1.01
N ALA A 407 21.60 -14.29 1.41
CA ALA A 407 21.67 -14.87 2.73
C ALA A 407 21.56 -16.39 2.68
N THR A 408 22.16 -17.04 3.67
CA THR A 408 22.16 -18.49 3.82
C THR A 408 21.73 -18.88 5.22
N GLY A 409 21.32 -20.13 5.41
CA GLY A 409 20.89 -20.65 6.70
C GLY A 409 19.40 -20.45 6.99
N MET A 410 18.95 -20.90 8.16
CA MET A 410 17.54 -20.87 8.57
C MET A 410 17.39 -20.36 9.99
N GLY A 411 16.30 -19.62 10.25
CA GLY A 411 15.96 -19.13 11.58
C GLY A 411 17.10 -18.31 12.22
N LEU A 412 17.53 -18.71 13.41
CA LEU A 412 18.61 -18.05 14.16
C LEU A 412 20.00 -18.24 13.53
N MET A 413 20.15 -19.19 12.59
CA MET A 413 21.41 -19.44 11.87
C MET A 413 21.45 -18.71 10.52
N ALA A 414 20.40 -17.98 10.16
CA ALA A 414 20.38 -17.22 8.93
C ALA A 414 21.35 -16.03 9.00
N GLN A 415 22.21 -15.88 7.99
CA GLN A 415 23.22 -14.84 7.91
C GLN A 415 23.43 -14.38 6.47
N PHE A 416 23.64 -13.08 6.28
CA PHE A 416 24.04 -12.51 4.99
C PHE A 416 25.42 -13.00 4.59
N LYS A 417 25.59 -13.30 3.29
CA LYS A 417 26.92 -13.58 2.72
C LYS A 417 27.85 -12.37 2.87
N HIS A 418 27.31 -11.17 2.66
CA HIS A 418 28.01 -9.88 2.79
C HIS A 418 27.65 -9.14 4.08
N LYS A 419 27.64 -9.84 5.22
CA LYS A 419 27.16 -9.28 6.51
C LYS A 419 27.82 -7.95 6.90
N SER A 420 29.13 -7.81 6.71
CA SER A 420 29.87 -6.57 7.00
C SER A 420 29.34 -5.38 6.22
N ASP A 421 28.98 -5.60 4.96
CA ASP A 421 28.60 -4.57 4.02
C ASP A 421 27.12 -4.21 4.17
N VAL A 422 26.28 -5.20 4.50
CA VAL A 422 24.91 -4.94 4.97
C VAL A 422 24.91 -4.15 6.28
N GLN A 423 25.86 -4.38 7.19
CA GLN A 423 26.01 -3.55 8.39
C GLN A 423 26.40 -2.11 8.03
N LYS A 424 27.37 -1.90 7.13
CA LYS A 424 27.70 -0.55 6.62
C LYS A 424 26.47 0.12 6.01
N TRP A 425 25.64 -0.62 5.27
CA TRP A 425 24.38 -0.10 4.74
C TRP A 425 23.43 0.35 5.84
N LEU A 426 23.28 -0.41 6.94
CA LEU A 426 22.48 0.01 8.11
C LEU A 426 23.02 1.32 8.73
N ASP A 427 24.33 1.53 8.73
CA ASP A 427 24.95 2.75 9.23
C ASP A 427 24.71 3.93 8.25
N ILE A 428 24.71 3.68 6.94
CA ILE A 428 24.41 4.69 5.90
C ILE A 428 22.97 5.19 6.02
N ILE A 429 21.98 4.31 6.13
CA ILE A 429 20.57 4.72 6.22
C ILE A 429 20.24 5.46 7.53
N ARG A 430 21.12 5.34 8.53
CA ARG A 430 21.11 6.10 9.77
C ARG A 430 21.91 7.40 9.70
N GLY A 431 22.53 7.71 8.56
CA GLY A 431 23.33 8.91 8.35
C GLY A 431 24.69 8.89 9.06
N ASP A 432 25.09 7.75 9.65
CA ASP A 432 26.35 7.64 10.40
C ASP A 432 27.56 7.67 9.45
N HIS A 433 27.37 7.26 8.19
CA HIS A 433 28.40 7.33 7.13
C HIS A 433 28.63 8.75 6.58
N ALA A 434 27.66 9.66 6.69
CA ALA A 434 27.73 11.01 6.12
C ALA A 434 28.75 11.92 6.81
N SER A 435 29.19 11.57 8.03
CA SER A 435 30.23 12.29 8.77
C SER A 435 31.61 12.30 8.08
N LYS A 436 31.79 11.52 7.01
CA LYS A 436 33.05 11.43 6.24
C LYS A 436 33.03 12.17 4.89
N SER A 437 31.88 12.66 4.40
CA SER A 437 31.87 13.41 3.14
C SER A 437 32.27 14.87 3.37
N VAL A 438 33.41 15.28 2.84
CA VAL A 438 33.96 16.64 2.95
C VAL A 438 32.96 17.71 2.48
N GLU A 439 32.02 17.35 1.60
CA GLU A 439 30.96 18.22 1.10
C GLU A 439 29.81 18.49 2.09
N SER A 440 29.38 17.52 2.90
CA SER A 440 28.32 17.75 3.90
C SER A 440 28.76 18.74 4.98
N LEU A 441 30.08 18.79 5.24
CA LEU A 441 30.72 19.79 6.10
C LEU A 441 30.82 21.17 5.45
N LYS A 442 30.83 21.26 4.10
CA LYS A 442 30.89 22.53 3.34
C LYS A 442 29.52 23.17 3.15
N THR A 443 28.48 22.37 2.89
CA THR A 443 27.11 22.88 2.66
C THR A 443 26.32 23.10 3.94
N GLY A 444 26.75 22.49 5.06
CA GLY A 444 26.07 22.59 6.36
C GLY A 444 24.71 21.88 6.42
N THR A 445 24.29 21.23 5.34
CA THR A 445 22.98 20.56 5.23
C THR A 445 23.15 19.04 5.27
N ARG A 446 22.50 18.41 6.25
CA ARG A 446 22.41 16.94 6.32
C ARG A 446 21.40 16.46 5.29
N GLN A 447 21.80 15.46 4.52
CA GLN A 447 20.94 14.84 3.50
C GLN A 447 19.86 13.98 4.16
N PRO A 448 18.65 13.92 3.59
CA PRO A 448 17.50 13.25 4.20
C PRO A 448 17.60 11.73 4.06
N PHE A 449 18.38 11.07 4.93
CA PHE A 449 18.41 9.61 5.02
C PHE A 449 17.25 9.09 5.88
N PRO A 450 16.71 7.89 5.58
CA PRO A 450 15.48 7.40 6.20
C PRO A 450 15.53 7.46 7.74
N TYR A 451 16.50 6.81 8.36
CA TYR A 451 16.59 6.70 9.82
C TYR A 451 17.50 7.76 10.45
N SER A 452 17.70 8.91 9.79
CA SER A 452 18.51 10.02 10.30
C SER A 452 17.79 11.37 10.28
N ASP A 453 16.93 11.60 9.29
CA ASP A 453 16.23 12.87 9.13
C ASP A 453 15.02 12.95 10.08
N VAL A 454 15.00 13.99 10.91
CA VAL A 454 13.93 14.23 11.89
C VAL A 454 12.54 14.35 11.26
N ARG A 455 12.45 14.72 9.98
CA ARG A 455 11.19 14.80 9.23
C ARG A 455 10.72 13.44 8.74
N LEU A 456 11.64 12.51 8.49
CA LEU A 456 11.35 11.15 8.01
C LEU A 456 11.09 10.15 9.16
N LEU A 457 11.78 10.31 10.28
CA LEU A 457 11.68 9.40 11.44
C LEU A 457 10.22 9.11 11.89
N PRO A 458 9.30 10.11 11.96
CA PRO A 458 7.90 9.84 12.32
C PRO A 458 7.16 8.95 11.33
N TYR A 459 7.54 8.97 10.04
CA TYR A 459 6.97 8.11 9.00
C TYR A 459 7.62 6.72 8.97
N LEU A 460 8.74 6.53 9.67
CA LEU A 460 9.42 5.24 9.82
C LEU A 460 9.10 4.56 11.15
N GLN A 461 8.15 5.10 11.92
CA GLN A 461 7.64 4.46 13.13
C GLN A 461 7.16 3.03 12.85
N HIS A 462 6.40 2.83 11.78
CA HIS A 462 6.00 1.53 11.27
C HIS A 462 6.42 1.41 9.81
N ALA A 463 7.49 0.66 9.56
CA ALA A 463 8.09 0.49 8.24
C ALA A 463 7.93 -0.95 7.73
N PHE A 464 7.74 -1.09 6.42
CA PHE A 464 7.75 -2.37 5.72
C PHE A 464 9.07 -2.50 4.93
N TRP A 465 9.85 -3.56 5.14
CA TRP A 465 11.08 -3.78 4.39
C TRP A 465 10.89 -5.01 3.50
N PHE A 466 11.11 -4.82 2.20
CA PHE A 466 10.85 -5.83 1.20
C PHE A 466 12.16 -6.48 0.74
N LEU A 467 12.49 -7.63 1.32
CA LEU A 467 13.75 -8.35 1.10
C LEU A 467 13.62 -9.46 0.03
N PRO A 468 14.75 -9.97 -0.50
CA PRO A 468 14.72 -10.93 -1.62
C PRO A 468 14.06 -12.26 -1.28
N ASN A 469 14.39 -12.84 -0.12
CA ASN A 469 13.94 -14.18 0.25
C ASN A 469 13.77 -14.37 1.77
N VAL A 470 13.26 -15.54 2.18
CA VAL A 470 13.03 -15.89 3.59
C VAL A 470 14.34 -15.85 4.40
N ALA A 471 15.43 -16.36 3.83
CA ALA A 471 16.74 -16.35 4.47
C ALA A 471 17.22 -14.92 4.75
N ALA A 472 17.05 -14.00 3.80
CA ALA A 472 17.39 -12.59 3.95
C ALA A 472 16.54 -11.90 5.02
N CYS A 473 15.24 -12.17 5.06
CA CYS A 473 14.36 -11.65 6.13
C CYS A 473 14.84 -12.09 7.52
N ARG A 474 15.23 -13.37 7.67
CA ARG A 474 15.74 -13.90 8.94
C ARG A 474 17.13 -13.36 9.26
N ALA A 475 18.03 -13.27 8.28
CA ALA A 475 19.36 -12.70 8.44
C ALA A 475 19.30 -11.23 8.85
N MET A 476 18.39 -10.44 8.27
CA MET A 476 18.15 -9.05 8.67
C MET A 476 17.65 -8.97 10.12
N ALA A 477 16.66 -9.79 10.50
CA ALA A 477 16.19 -9.82 11.88
C ALA A 477 17.33 -10.15 12.87
N ASN A 478 18.16 -11.13 12.54
CA ASN A 478 19.31 -11.52 13.36
C ASN A 478 20.32 -10.37 13.46
N LEU A 479 20.67 -9.73 12.34
CA LEU A 479 21.62 -8.62 12.29
C LEU A 479 21.14 -7.43 13.13
N LEU A 480 19.87 -7.02 12.97
CA LEU A 480 19.27 -5.93 13.75
C LEU A 480 19.27 -6.21 15.27
N ALA A 481 19.24 -7.47 15.69
CA ALA A 481 19.25 -7.88 17.09
C ALA A 481 20.65 -7.92 17.73
N GLU A 482 21.72 -7.80 16.94
CA GLU A 482 23.10 -7.88 17.44
C GLU A 482 23.41 -6.80 18.49
N GLN A 483 24.36 -7.09 19.38
CA GLN A 483 24.61 -6.26 20.56
C GLN A 483 25.04 -4.83 20.23
N HIS A 484 25.80 -4.63 19.14
CA HIS A 484 26.23 -3.30 18.70
C HIS A 484 25.11 -2.51 17.99
N ASN A 485 24.04 -3.18 17.55
CA ASN A 485 22.93 -2.58 16.81
C ASN A 485 21.86 -1.98 17.74
N VAL A 486 22.29 -1.14 18.68
CA VAL A 486 21.45 -0.61 19.77
C VAL A 486 20.24 0.18 19.28
N PHE A 487 20.40 1.03 18.25
CA PHE A 487 19.30 1.83 17.68
C PHE A 487 18.09 0.97 17.27
N TRP A 488 18.35 -0.21 16.70
CA TRP A 488 17.31 -1.08 16.18
C TRP A 488 16.53 -1.79 17.28
N ARG A 489 17.01 -1.78 18.53
CA ARG A 489 16.31 -2.35 19.69
C ARG A 489 15.06 -1.56 20.10
N ASP A 490 14.96 -0.31 19.66
CA ASP A 490 13.74 0.49 19.81
C ASP A 490 12.60 -0.01 18.91
N TYR A 491 12.90 -0.86 17.93
CA TYR A 491 11.94 -1.42 16.98
C TYR A 491 11.62 -2.88 17.30
N ALA A 492 10.33 -3.20 17.38
CA ALA A 492 9.89 -4.58 17.30
C ALA A 492 10.04 -5.06 15.85
N VAL A 493 10.94 -6.02 15.62
CA VAL A 493 11.17 -6.61 14.30
C VAL A 493 10.25 -7.82 14.12
N ILE A 494 9.43 -7.81 13.07
CA ILE A 494 8.48 -8.87 12.75
C ILE A 494 8.88 -9.49 11.41
N VAL A 495 9.18 -10.79 11.42
CA VAL A 495 9.44 -11.54 10.19
C VAL A 495 8.13 -12.10 9.67
N ALA A 496 7.54 -11.42 8.68
CA ALA A 496 6.39 -11.88 7.92
C ALA A 496 6.85 -12.67 6.68
N ALA A 497 7.68 -13.69 6.88
CA ALA A 497 8.24 -14.51 5.81
C ALA A 497 8.42 -15.96 6.28
N GLY A 498 8.29 -16.91 5.36
CA GLY A 498 8.39 -18.33 5.67
C GLY A 498 7.14 -18.88 6.38
N ALA A 499 7.05 -20.21 6.48
CA ALA A 499 5.86 -20.90 6.99
C ALA A 499 5.48 -20.52 8.44
N ASP A 500 6.47 -20.21 9.29
CA ASP A 500 6.23 -19.89 10.71
C ASP A 500 5.47 -18.57 10.91
N ALA A 501 5.50 -17.68 9.91
CA ALA A 501 4.80 -16.41 9.98
C ALA A 501 3.28 -16.57 9.92
N GLY A 502 2.76 -17.75 9.56
CA GLY A 502 1.36 -17.96 9.21
C GLY A 502 1.15 -17.99 7.70
N ILE A 503 0.02 -18.55 7.27
CA ILE A 503 -0.35 -18.74 5.87
C ILE A 503 -1.41 -17.71 5.47
N GLY A 504 -1.19 -16.99 4.37
CA GLY A 504 -2.13 -15.98 3.89
C GLY A 504 -2.44 -14.93 4.95
N LEU A 505 -3.72 -14.77 5.30
CA LEU A 505 -4.19 -13.83 6.32
C LEU A 505 -3.63 -14.10 7.72
N GLU A 506 -3.24 -15.34 8.05
CA GLU A 506 -2.67 -15.65 9.37
C GLU A 506 -1.30 -14.99 9.60
N ALA A 507 -0.66 -14.46 8.56
CA ALA A 507 0.55 -13.65 8.69
C ALA A 507 0.29 -12.20 9.17
N LEU A 508 -0.95 -11.73 9.12
CA LEU A 508 -1.32 -10.37 9.52
C LEU A 508 -1.49 -10.17 11.04
N PRO A 509 -2.10 -11.10 11.82
CA PRO A 509 -2.26 -10.94 13.26
C PRO A 509 -0.95 -10.67 14.04
N PRO A 510 0.20 -11.32 13.76
CA PRO A 510 1.47 -10.98 14.42
C PRO A 510 1.89 -9.53 14.19
N VAL A 511 1.73 -9.03 12.95
CA VAL A 511 2.02 -7.64 12.60
C VAL A 511 1.09 -6.69 13.33
N ARG A 512 -0.23 -6.91 13.28
CA ARG A 512 -1.22 -6.06 13.98
C ARG A 512 -0.97 -6.03 15.49
N ARG A 513 -0.63 -7.17 16.11
CA ARG A 513 -0.31 -7.22 17.55
C ARG A 513 0.95 -6.44 17.91
N ALA A 514 2.00 -6.49 17.08
CA ALA A 514 3.24 -5.76 17.34
C ALA A 514 3.06 -4.24 17.16
N ILE A 515 2.25 -3.83 16.17
CA ILE A 515 1.87 -2.43 15.96
C ILE A 515 0.96 -1.93 17.08
N GLY A 516 0.01 -2.75 17.53
CA GLY A 516 -0.99 -2.36 18.52
C GLY A 516 -1.82 -1.19 17.98
N SER A 517 -1.91 -0.10 18.75
CA SER A 517 -2.64 1.09 18.31
C SER A 517 -1.94 1.89 17.20
N GLY A 518 -0.63 1.67 17.01
CA GLY A 518 0.19 2.43 16.07
C GLY A 518 0.79 3.73 16.62
N PHE A 519 0.55 4.06 17.90
CA PHE A 519 1.04 5.30 18.51
C PHE A 519 2.25 5.07 19.43
N ASP A 520 2.23 3.99 20.22
CA ASP A 520 3.22 3.79 21.30
C ASP A 520 4.38 2.86 20.91
N THR A 521 4.26 2.15 19.80
CA THR A 521 5.25 1.16 19.36
C THR A 521 6.00 1.66 18.13
N LYS A 522 7.16 1.05 17.87
CA LYS A 522 7.88 1.17 16.61
C LYS A 522 8.09 -0.23 16.05
N THR A 523 7.84 -0.43 14.76
CA THR A 523 7.93 -1.76 14.15
C THR A 523 8.64 -1.74 12.80
N ILE A 524 9.41 -2.79 12.54
CA ILE A 524 9.94 -3.10 11.21
C ILE A 524 9.34 -4.45 10.80
N THR A 525 8.48 -4.45 9.78
CA THR A 525 7.96 -5.68 9.19
C THR A 525 8.85 -6.10 8.03
N LEU A 526 9.52 -7.25 8.17
CA LEU A 526 10.37 -7.85 7.13
C LEU A 526 9.54 -8.86 6.34
N SER A 527 9.48 -8.72 5.02
CA SER A 527 8.79 -9.67 4.15
C SER A 527 9.57 -9.88 2.85
N CYS A 528 9.44 -11.07 2.25
CA CYS A 528 9.88 -11.37 0.89
C CYS A 528 8.71 -11.64 -0.08
N GLY A 529 7.47 -11.39 0.34
CA GLY A 529 6.32 -11.49 -0.56
C GLY A 529 4.97 -11.56 0.15
N LYS A 530 4.93 -12.09 1.38
CA LYS A 530 3.69 -12.05 2.18
C LYS A 530 3.28 -10.63 2.50
N LEU A 531 1.97 -10.40 2.61
CA LEU A 531 1.38 -9.11 2.96
C LEU A 531 1.65 -7.99 1.93
N THR A 532 2.25 -8.31 0.77
CA THR A 532 2.38 -7.40 -0.37
C THR A 532 1.07 -7.31 -1.16
N THR A 533 0.15 -8.23 -0.90
CA THR A 533 -1.16 -8.35 -1.54
C THR A 533 -2.27 -8.54 -0.48
N GLY A 534 -3.52 -8.23 -0.81
CA GLY A 534 -4.69 -8.61 0.00
C GLY A 534 -4.90 -7.94 1.36
N VAL A 535 -3.90 -7.30 1.98
CA VAL A 535 -4.01 -6.76 3.34
C VAL A 535 -3.91 -5.23 3.43
N THR A 536 -4.55 -4.68 4.46
CA THR A 536 -4.47 -3.26 4.81
C THR A 536 -3.92 -3.11 6.23
N VAL A 537 -2.82 -2.36 6.35
CA VAL A 537 -2.23 -1.90 7.60
C VAL A 537 -2.10 -0.38 7.50
N ALA A 538 -3.00 0.35 8.16
CA ALA A 538 -3.10 1.80 8.04
C ALA A 538 -1.82 2.52 8.51
N GLN A 539 -1.15 1.95 9.51
CA GLN A 539 -0.02 2.54 10.21
C GLN A 539 1.28 2.52 9.39
N TRP A 540 1.40 1.62 8.41
CA TRP A 540 2.57 1.59 7.53
C TRP A 540 2.64 2.86 6.70
N ALA A 541 3.67 3.68 6.95
CA ALA A 541 3.86 4.95 6.26
C ALA A 541 5.10 4.96 5.35
N SER A 542 5.97 3.95 5.47
CA SER A 542 7.21 3.85 4.73
C SER A 542 7.51 2.43 4.30
N ILE A 543 8.04 2.27 3.09
CA ILE A 543 8.54 0.99 2.55
C ILE A 543 9.98 1.15 2.07
N LEU A 544 10.84 0.18 2.41
CA LEU A 544 12.19 0.05 1.86
C LEU A 544 12.18 -1.08 0.83
N MET A 545 12.52 -0.76 -0.42
CA MET A 545 12.67 -1.71 -1.52
C MET A 545 14.09 -2.29 -1.49
N LEU A 546 14.23 -3.49 -0.92
CA LEU A 546 15.52 -4.16 -0.67
C LEU A 546 15.70 -5.43 -1.54
N ARG A 547 14.98 -5.51 -2.65
CA ARG A 547 15.09 -6.59 -3.64
C ARG A 547 14.93 -6.04 -5.05
N ASN A 548 15.44 -6.77 -6.02
CA ASN A 548 15.16 -6.49 -7.42
C ASN A 548 13.72 -6.90 -7.73
N LEU A 549 12.98 -5.96 -8.30
CA LEU A 549 11.67 -6.19 -8.92
C LEU A 549 11.83 -5.89 -10.42
N LYS A 550 11.44 -6.87 -11.23
CA LYS A 550 11.52 -6.86 -12.68
C LYS A 550 10.26 -6.23 -13.28
N SER A 551 9.09 -6.38 -12.64
CA SER A 551 7.82 -5.86 -13.16
C SER A 551 7.32 -4.61 -12.42
N PRO A 552 6.80 -3.60 -13.16
CA PRO A 552 6.24 -2.39 -12.56
C PRO A 552 5.01 -2.70 -11.70
N GLU A 553 4.26 -3.74 -12.06
CA GLU A 553 3.11 -4.23 -11.30
C GLU A 553 3.51 -4.64 -9.89
N THR A 554 4.54 -5.47 -9.74
CA THR A 554 4.98 -5.96 -8.43
C THR A 554 5.59 -4.83 -7.60
N TYR A 555 6.37 -3.95 -8.24
CA TYR A 555 6.96 -2.77 -7.60
C TYR A 555 5.89 -1.86 -7.01
N PHE A 556 4.92 -1.44 -7.81
CA PHE A 556 3.87 -0.54 -7.32
C PHE A 556 2.88 -1.27 -6.42
N GLN A 557 2.57 -2.55 -6.64
CA GLN A 557 1.72 -3.32 -5.72
C GLN A 557 2.28 -3.34 -4.29
N ALA A 558 3.60 -3.47 -4.14
CA ALA A 558 4.27 -3.34 -2.86
C ALA A 558 4.28 -1.88 -2.37
N ALA A 559 4.63 -0.93 -3.23
CA ALA A 559 4.70 0.49 -2.89
C ALA A 559 3.37 1.06 -2.37
N PHE A 560 2.25 0.67 -2.97
CA PHE A 560 0.92 1.13 -2.54
C PHE A 560 0.44 0.53 -1.21
N ARG A 561 1.18 -0.41 -0.59
CA ARG A 561 0.85 -0.90 0.77
C ARG A 561 0.91 0.21 1.81
N VAL A 562 1.86 1.13 1.65
CA VAL A 562 2.03 2.28 2.56
C VAL A 562 1.07 3.43 2.24
N GLN A 563 0.36 3.36 1.11
CA GLN A 563 -0.63 4.36 0.67
C GLN A 563 -2.01 4.22 1.34
N SER A 564 -2.19 3.25 2.24
CA SER A 564 -3.47 3.06 2.95
C SER A 564 -3.81 4.30 3.80
N PRO A 565 -5.05 4.79 3.86
CA PRO A 565 -5.38 5.96 4.67
C PRO A 565 -5.19 5.67 6.17
N TRP A 566 -4.77 6.69 6.92
CA TRP A 566 -4.76 6.67 8.38
C TRP A 566 -5.18 8.04 8.92
N SER A 567 -6.33 8.07 9.57
CA SER A 567 -7.00 9.29 10.01
C SER A 567 -7.88 9.04 11.24
N ILE A 568 -8.19 10.11 11.96
CA ILE A 568 -9.15 10.15 13.06
C ILE A 568 -10.42 10.81 12.52
N LYS A 569 -11.52 10.06 12.46
CA LYS A 569 -12.83 10.59 12.08
C LYS A 569 -13.49 11.28 13.28
N ASN A 570 -14.13 12.42 13.05
CA ASN A 570 -14.81 13.24 14.05
C ASN A 570 -13.92 13.51 15.28
N PRO A 571 -12.70 14.04 15.15
CA PRO A 571 -11.71 14.07 16.24
C PRO A 571 -12.22 14.70 17.54
N ASN A 572 -13.17 15.66 17.48
CA ASN A 572 -13.70 16.40 18.62
C ASN A 572 -15.13 15.99 19.07
N GLY A 573 -15.73 15.00 18.39
CA GLY A 573 -17.07 14.46 18.71
C GLY A 573 -18.24 15.32 18.19
N ASP A 574 -18.02 16.59 17.92
CA ASP A 574 -19.03 17.59 17.56
C ASP A 574 -19.29 17.71 16.06
N ASN A 575 -18.38 17.23 15.21
CA ASN A 575 -18.52 17.31 13.76
C ASN A 575 -18.25 15.95 13.09
N PRO A 576 -19.31 15.19 12.70
CA PRO A 576 -19.16 13.89 12.06
C PRO A 576 -18.46 13.92 10.69
N HIS A 577 -18.28 15.11 10.11
CA HIS A 577 -17.58 15.33 8.85
C HIS A 577 -16.16 15.88 9.03
N GLU A 578 -15.73 16.17 10.27
CA GLU A 578 -14.34 16.52 10.53
C GLU A 578 -13.47 15.26 10.49
N GLU A 579 -12.29 15.36 9.88
CA GLU A 579 -11.34 14.26 9.80
C GLU A 579 -9.92 14.82 9.96
N GLU A 580 -9.17 14.24 10.90
CA GLU A 580 -7.78 14.59 11.13
C GLU A 580 -6.86 13.52 10.51
N ILE A 581 -6.07 13.93 9.52
CA ILE A 581 -5.25 13.02 8.72
C ILE A 581 -3.91 12.81 9.43
N LEU A 582 -3.63 11.58 9.86
CA LEU A 582 -2.37 11.22 10.54
C LEU A 582 -1.24 10.90 9.56
N LYS A 583 -1.60 10.55 8.33
CA LYS A 583 -0.68 10.20 7.26
C LYS A 583 -1.00 10.97 5.97
N PRO A 584 -0.50 12.21 5.83
CA PRO A 584 -0.73 13.02 4.63
C PRO A 584 0.15 12.61 3.44
N VAL A 585 1.32 12.02 3.73
CA VAL A 585 2.27 11.49 2.74
C VAL A 585 2.78 10.11 3.18
N CYS A 586 3.31 9.34 2.23
CA CYS A 586 4.00 8.08 2.49
C CYS A 586 5.24 7.94 1.62
N PHE A 587 6.24 7.19 2.09
CA PHE A 587 7.58 7.16 1.50
C PHE A 587 7.95 5.79 0.95
N VAL A 588 8.53 5.79 -0.24
CA VAL A 588 9.19 4.63 -0.85
C VAL A 588 10.67 4.96 -0.90
N PHE A 589 11.50 4.13 -0.27
CA PHE A 589 12.95 4.26 -0.28
C PHE A 589 13.54 3.13 -1.14
N ASP A 590 14.28 3.47 -2.19
CA ASP A 590 14.95 2.50 -3.06
C ASP A 590 16.46 2.82 -3.15
N PHE A 591 17.28 1.78 -3.17
CA PHE A 591 18.75 1.85 -3.16
C PHE A 591 19.39 1.42 -4.49
N ALA A 592 18.57 1.21 -5.52
CA ALA A 592 18.98 0.99 -6.90
C ALA A 592 18.26 2.00 -7.82
N PRO A 593 18.73 3.26 -7.87
CA PRO A 593 18.03 4.38 -8.52
C PRO A 593 17.64 4.09 -9.96
N THR A 594 18.55 3.57 -10.77
CA THR A 594 18.32 3.27 -12.20
C THR A 594 17.12 2.34 -12.38
N ARG A 595 17.09 1.24 -11.63
CA ARG A 595 15.97 0.28 -11.66
C ARG A 595 14.68 0.93 -11.19
N ALA A 596 14.69 1.64 -10.07
CA ALA A 596 13.49 2.29 -9.52
C ALA A 596 12.87 3.29 -10.52
N LEU A 597 13.71 4.08 -11.19
CA LEU A 597 13.28 5.06 -12.20
C LEU A 597 12.77 4.39 -13.48
N ARG A 598 13.38 3.28 -13.90
CA ARG A 598 12.84 2.45 -15.00
C ARG A 598 11.46 1.90 -14.65
N GLN A 599 11.28 1.33 -13.46
CA GLN A 599 9.97 0.83 -13.00
C GLN A 599 8.92 1.94 -12.97
N LEU A 600 9.29 3.15 -12.54
CA LEU A 600 8.41 4.31 -12.55
C LEU A 600 8.02 4.71 -13.99
N SER A 601 8.98 4.75 -14.91
CA SER A 601 8.70 5.08 -16.31
C SER A 601 7.78 4.05 -16.97
N GLU A 602 8.10 2.75 -16.82
CA GLU A 602 7.30 1.68 -17.41
C GLU A 602 5.87 1.66 -16.86
N TYR A 603 5.72 1.90 -15.55
CA TYR A 603 4.40 2.04 -14.92
C TYR A 603 3.61 3.23 -15.47
N ALA A 604 4.26 4.39 -15.63
CA ALA A 604 3.62 5.59 -16.17
C ALA A 604 3.10 5.35 -17.60
N THR A 605 3.91 4.71 -18.45
CA THR A 605 3.53 4.37 -19.82
C THR A 605 2.43 3.30 -19.86
N GLY A 606 2.53 2.26 -19.04
CA GLY A 606 1.55 1.16 -19.01
C GLY A 606 0.15 1.58 -18.55
N LEU A 607 0.04 2.64 -17.74
CA LEU A 607 -1.25 3.21 -17.31
C LEU A 607 -1.92 4.09 -18.37
N SER A 608 -1.15 4.60 -19.32
CA SER A 608 -1.60 5.58 -20.31
C SER A 608 -1.39 5.05 -21.73
N PRO A 609 -2.05 3.94 -22.14
CA PRO A 609 -1.85 3.34 -23.45
C PRO A 609 -2.22 4.28 -24.62
N ASN A 610 -3.05 5.29 -24.36
CA ASN A 610 -3.46 6.29 -25.34
C ASN A 610 -2.52 7.51 -25.41
N GLU A 611 -1.56 7.64 -24.50
CA GLU A 611 -0.57 8.73 -24.50
C GLU A 611 0.62 8.33 -25.37
N GLN A 612 0.81 9.03 -26.49
CA GLN A 612 1.85 8.72 -27.46
C GLN A 612 3.24 9.21 -27.01
N ASN A 613 3.30 10.20 -26.12
CA ASN A 613 4.56 10.74 -25.62
C ASN A 613 4.87 10.19 -24.21
N GLN A 614 5.90 9.35 -24.12
CA GLN A 614 6.36 8.75 -22.87
C GLN A 614 6.70 9.79 -21.80
N GLU A 615 7.30 10.92 -22.16
CA GLU A 615 7.65 11.99 -21.24
C GLU A 615 6.41 12.65 -20.63
N ASN A 616 5.32 12.77 -21.39
CA ASN A 616 4.05 13.29 -20.88
C ASN A 616 3.47 12.35 -19.81
N ALA A 617 3.47 11.04 -20.08
CA ALA A 617 2.99 10.03 -19.14
C ALA A 617 3.80 10.05 -17.83
N VAL A 618 5.14 10.11 -17.94
CA VAL A 618 6.03 10.23 -16.77
C VAL A 618 5.80 11.54 -16.02
N ARG A 619 5.65 12.65 -16.74
CA ARG A 619 5.41 13.98 -16.17
C ARG A 619 4.10 14.06 -15.39
N ASP A 620 3.02 13.44 -15.89
CA ASP A 620 1.75 13.37 -15.17
C ASP A 620 1.93 12.59 -13.85
N LEU A 621 2.59 11.42 -13.89
CA LEU A 621 2.85 10.62 -12.70
C LEU A 621 3.69 11.37 -11.66
N VAL A 622 4.81 11.96 -12.08
CA VAL A 622 5.79 12.60 -11.19
C VAL A 622 5.24 13.90 -10.59
N SER A 623 4.25 14.54 -11.22
CA SER A 623 3.55 15.69 -10.63
C SER A 623 2.89 15.36 -9.27
N PHE A 624 2.45 14.10 -9.11
CA PHE A 624 1.82 13.59 -7.90
C PHE A 624 2.66 12.54 -7.15
N LEU A 625 3.73 12.02 -7.75
CA LEU A 625 4.74 11.16 -7.15
C LEU A 625 6.13 11.80 -7.32
N PRO A 626 6.45 12.86 -6.55
CA PRO A 626 7.76 13.49 -6.62
C PRO A 626 8.88 12.48 -6.34
N VAL A 627 9.92 12.56 -7.16
CA VAL A 627 11.12 11.73 -7.03
C VAL A 627 12.29 12.59 -6.57
N LEU A 628 12.90 12.17 -5.47
CA LEU A 628 14.13 12.74 -4.92
C LEU A 628 15.24 11.71 -5.10
N ALA A 629 16.35 12.09 -5.70
CA ALA A 629 17.49 11.22 -5.91
C ALA A 629 18.73 11.78 -5.23
N TYR A 630 19.36 10.92 -4.43
CA TYR A 630 20.65 11.16 -3.83
C TYR A 630 21.74 10.55 -4.72
N ASP A 631 22.64 11.39 -5.21
CA ASP A 631 23.71 11.05 -6.16
C ASP A 631 25.05 10.68 -5.49
N GLY A 632 25.03 10.45 -4.16
CA GLY A 632 26.24 10.27 -3.35
C GLY A 632 26.74 11.56 -2.68
N ALA A 633 26.28 12.73 -3.13
CA ALA A 633 26.62 14.02 -2.53
C ALA A 633 25.38 14.80 -2.08
N ASN A 634 24.38 14.95 -2.95
CA ASN A 634 23.23 15.82 -2.75
C ASN A 634 21.91 15.12 -3.09
N MET A 635 20.88 15.40 -2.30
CA MET A 635 19.50 15.04 -2.63
C MET A 635 18.89 16.10 -3.55
N THR A 636 18.44 15.67 -4.74
CA THR A 636 17.84 16.56 -5.75
C THR A 636 16.51 16.02 -6.24
N GLN A 637 15.58 16.91 -6.58
CA GLN A 637 14.33 16.49 -7.23
C GLN A 637 14.58 16.27 -8.73
N ILE A 638 14.19 15.11 -9.25
CA ILE A 638 14.30 14.78 -10.67
C ILE A 638 12.95 15.02 -11.37
N ASP A 639 13.00 15.61 -12.58
CA ASP A 639 11.84 15.79 -13.45
C ASP A 639 11.65 14.62 -14.44
N ALA A 640 10.64 14.71 -15.31
CA ALA A 640 10.31 13.62 -16.22
C ALA A 640 11.43 13.31 -17.23
N GLY A 641 12.10 14.33 -17.76
CA GLY A 641 13.22 14.17 -18.67
C GLY A 641 14.39 13.47 -17.98
N GLY A 642 14.79 13.93 -16.79
CA GLY A 642 15.86 13.29 -16.02
C GLY A 642 15.56 11.84 -15.63
N ILE A 643 14.28 11.51 -15.36
CA ILE A 643 13.86 10.13 -15.09
C ILE A 643 14.01 9.25 -16.34
N LEU A 644 13.58 9.74 -17.51
CA LEU A 644 13.71 9.00 -18.76
C LEU A 644 15.17 8.80 -19.16
N ASP A 645 16.00 9.83 -19.00
CA ASP A 645 17.44 9.74 -19.27
C ASP A 645 18.09 8.65 -18.41
N ILE A 646 17.80 8.62 -17.10
CA ILE A 646 18.36 7.59 -16.21
C ILE A 646 17.78 6.21 -16.55
N ALA A 647 16.49 6.12 -16.84
CA ALA A 647 15.83 4.85 -17.15
C ALA A 647 16.35 4.22 -18.46
N ILE A 648 16.71 5.03 -19.46
CA ILE A 648 17.17 4.57 -20.78
C ILE A 648 18.69 4.42 -20.82
N ALA A 649 19.44 5.41 -20.30
CA ALA A 649 20.89 5.48 -20.44
C ALA A 649 21.65 4.98 -19.20
N GLY A 650 20.96 4.57 -18.14
CA GLY A 650 21.56 4.16 -16.86
C GLY A 650 22.08 5.33 -16.01
N THR A 651 22.15 6.54 -16.55
CA THR A 651 22.60 7.78 -15.89
C THR A 651 22.02 9.01 -16.62
N SER A 652 21.66 10.09 -15.91
CA SER A 652 21.14 11.33 -16.52
C SER A 652 22.25 12.10 -17.24
N ALA A 653 21.94 12.79 -18.34
CA ALA A 653 22.86 13.73 -19.01
C ALA A 653 23.37 14.83 -18.05
N THR A 654 22.55 15.25 -17.08
CA THR A 654 22.95 16.23 -16.04
C THR A 654 23.89 15.62 -15.00
N LEU A 655 23.71 14.34 -14.65
CA LEU A 655 24.63 13.60 -13.78
C LEU A 655 25.96 13.31 -14.47
N LEU A 656 25.93 12.97 -15.77
CA LEU A 656 27.12 12.88 -16.62
C LEU A 656 27.85 14.22 -16.67
N ALA A 657 27.16 15.32 -17.00
CA ALA A 657 27.75 16.65 -17.04
C ALA A 657 28.36 17.06 -15.68
N ARG A 658 27.68 16.78 -14.55
CA ARG A 658 28.23 17.03 -13.21
C ARG A 658 29.40 16.12 -12.82
N LYS A 659 29.40 14.83 -13.23
CA LYS A 659 30.55 13.94 -13.05
C LYS A 659 31.77 14.47 -13.80
N TRP A 660 31.57 15.07 -14.96
CA TRP A 660 32.61 15.73 -15.73
C TRP A 660 33.06 17.08 -15.13
N GLU A 661 32.17 17.84 -14.49
CA GLU A 661 32.50 19.11 -13.81
C GLU A 661 33.19 18.92 -12.43
N SER A 662 33.05 17.75 -11.80
CA SER A 662 33.60 17.47 -10.48
C SER A 662 34.99 16.84 -10.55
N ALA A 663 36.00 17.58 -10.10
CA ALA A 663 37.40 17.11 -9.97
C ALA A 663 37.58 15.88 -9.03
N LEU A 664 36.54 15.47 -8.30
CA LEU A 664 36.52 14.29 -7.42
C LEU A 664 35.78 13.08 -8.02
N LEU A 665 34.96 13.27 -9.06
CA LEU A 665 34.11 12.22 -9.65
C LEU A 665 34.60 11.74 -11.03
N VAL A 666 35.64 12.36 -11.59
CA VAL A 666 36.35 11.82 -12.75
C VAL A 666 37.27 10.69 -12.27
N ASN A 667 36.77 9.46 -12.30
CA ASN A 667 37.59 8.25 -12.34
C ASN A 667 37.61 7.70 -13.78
N VAL A 668 37.80 8.58 -14.77
CA VAL A 668 38.26 8.13 -16.08
C VAL A 668 39.76 8.02 -15.96
N ASP A 669 40.31 6.81 -15.96
CA ASP A 669 41.76 6.67 -16.06
C ASP A 669 42.25 7.38 -17.33
N ASN A 670 43.44 7.96 -17.28
CA ASN A 670 43.97 8.76 -18.39
C ASN A 670 44.01 7.99 -19.72
N ASP A 671 44.03 6.65 -19.67
CA ASP A 671 44.00 5.79 -20.85
C ASP A 671 42.60 5.70 -21.48
N THR A 672 41.54 5.65 -20.68
CA THR A 672 40.16 5.66 -21.15
C THR A 672 39.80 7.02 -21.72
N LEU A 673 40.26 8.09 -21.08
CA LEU A 673 40.06 9.45 -21.58
C LEU A 673 40.78 9.66 -22.91
N ARG A 674 42.02 9.16 -23.04
CA ARG A 674 42.74 9.11 -24.32
C ARG A 674 41.99 8.32 -25.39
N ARG A 675 41.47 7.13 -25.07
CA ARG A 675 40.72 6.30 -26.03
C ARG A 675 39.44 6.97 -26.52
N ILE A 676 38.78 7.75 -25.68
CA ILE A 676 37.60 8.53 -26.07
C ILE A 676 38.02 9.70 -26.95
N LEU A 677 39.06 10.46 -26.56
CA LEU A 677 39.59 11.59 -27.34
C LEU A 677 40.15 11.17 -28.71
N ASP A 678 40.79 10.00 -28.78
CA ASP A 678 41.37 9.44 -30.01
C ASP A 678 40.33 8.75 -30.91
N ASN A 679 39.07 8.63 -30.47
CA ASN A 679 37.99 8.02 -31.25
C ASN A 679 37.02 9.09 -31.79
N PRO A 680 37.01 9.35 -33.12
CA PRO A 680 36.17 10.37 -33.74
C PRO A 680 34.66 10.13 -33.57
N GLU A 681 34.22 8.87 -33.52
CA GLU A 681 32.80 8.54 -33.32
C GLU A 681 32.37 8.76 -31.87
N ALA A 682 33.25 8.43 -30.92
CA ALA A 682 33.00 8.68 -29.50
C ALA A 682 32.95 10.20 -29.22
N MET A 683 33.90 10.97 -29.77
CA MET A 683 33.88 12.43 -29.66
C MET A 683 32.63 13.05 -30.30
N ALA A 684 32.21 12.57 -31.47
CA ALA A 684 30.97 13.04 -32.10
C ALA A 684 29.71 12.72 -31.28
N ALA A 685 29.72 11.65 -30.48
CA ALA A 685 28.64 11.32 -29.56
C ALA A 685 28.66 12.20 -28.31
N VAL A 686 29.84 12.44 -27.73
CA VAL A 686 30.03 13.34 -26.58
C VAL A 686 29.68 14.78 -26.95
N GLU A 687 30.06 15.24 -28.13
CA GLU A 687 29.69 16.55 -28.70
C GLU A 687 28.19 16.70 -28.98
N ARG A 688 27.38 15.65 -28.90
CA ARG A 688 25.91 15.75 -28.98
C ARG A 688 25.24 16.05 -27.64
N ILE A 689 25.97 15.89 -26.54
CA ILE A 689 25.47 16.14 -25.20
C ILE A 689 25.45 17.66 -24.96
N GLU A 690 24.27 18.20 -24.68
CA GLU A 690 24.07 19.65 -24.52
C GLU A 690 24.93 20.23 -23.37
N GLY A 691 25.06 19.48 -22.27
CA GLY A 691 25.95 19.82 -21.15
C GLY A 691 27.44 19.86 -21.52
N TRP A 692 27.89 19.03 -22.47
CA TRP A 692 29.27 19.05 -22.96
C TRP A 692 29.57 20.29 -23.83
N ARG A 693 28.59 20.76 -24.62
CA ARG A 693 28.76 21.97 -25.43
C ARG A 693 28.83 23.25 -24.59
N ALA A 694 28.16 23.26 -23.43
CA ALA A 694 28.15 24.39 -22.51
C ALA A 694 29.51 24.62 -21.83
N LEU A 695 30.40 23.62 -21.86
CA LEU A 695 31.71 23.61 -21.19
C LEU A 695 32.79 24.40 -21.96
N GLY A 696 32.65 24.60 -23.27
CA GLY A 696 33.55 25.42 -24.10
C GLY A 696 34.92 24.78 -24.40
N ASP A 697 35.66 25.36 -25.36
CA ASP A 697 36.88 24.77 -25.96
C ASP A 697 38.08 24.59 -24.99
N ASN A 698 38.03 25.16 -23.78
CA ASN A 698 39.19 25.24 -22.88
C ASN A 698 39.37 24.03 -21.94
N ILE A 699 38.49 23.04 -21.96
CA ILE A 699 38.59 21.89 -21.03
C ILE A 699 39.58 20.83 -21.50
N ILE A 700 39.75 20.65 -22.81
CA ILE A 700 40.69 19.64 -23.36
C ILE A 700 42.15 20.01 -23.04
N GLU A 701 42.47 21.31 -22.88
CA GLU A 701 43.82 21.75 -22.48
C GLU A 701 44.06 21.71 -20.96
N THR A 702 43.01 21.56 -20.15
CA THR A 702 43.10 21.63 -18.67
C THR A 702 43.04 20.25 -17.99
N ILE A 703 42.59 19.21 -18.70
CA ILE A 703 42.66 17.79 -18.30
C ILE A 703 44.01 17.21 -18.73
#